data_AF-A0A1I7A6I7-F1
#
_entry.id   AF-A0A1I7A6I7-F1
#
_cell.length_a   1.000
_cell.length_b   1.000
_cell.length_c   1.000
_cell.angle_alpha   90.00
_cell.angle_beta   90.00
_cell.angle_gamma   90.00
#
_symmetry.space_group_name_H-M   'P 1'
#
loop_
_entity.id
_entity.type
_entity.pdbx_description
1 polymer ?
#
loop_
_entity_poly.entity_id
_entity_poly.type
_entity_poly.pdbx_seq_one_letter_code
_entity_poly.pdbx_strand_id
1 'polypeptide(L)'
;MKNQAPFLNISSFAVEEVTQEIFETSTPPSTPFLSIYESEETGGVIDPETEEYIQFLNELYDEEFNEALYGLVSEAASLYEVRFTHENGDPRIIGYEAERFLNQHFAPLITESEAMLGSLETELCQRDIKSLSEYEIGEIVDRYKPSIEFTPNFENFLGKLKKVVKKVAGKAVDLAKKGISAAAKLGLGPILNKLKALIKPLLKRVVQTAIGKLPVQLQPMAKKLAERLPFLKEFEEGNYPVPEDTELSEISLIQYEFDQHVANVLFAHTEVEQELEVSQALTEQQAPEIYSLAELDNARNDFAEKLQHLKEGEDPTPYVENFIPAILPALKVGIRLIGRKKVVDFLAKFLGKLIQKFVGPQHTPALSQAIVDAGLRLIHLEATYEDESRAASSAVAATIEETVRRVAELPDYILNDQELLEGFVLEAFEQAAATNLPQVLPEEIYQKRPDLGEARKLRGTWITMPSGRRKRYKKFSRKIPTRLSPHKVSAIETFEGISLEEFLEEKLGVAPGEEFEAIVHLYESIPGTRLTDISRLEENSTGLDTQDAYEQLHPLTTDAAGLLLGEPELGRDVDPRYLIDSYSTTVGQRFYYLEIPGKRPLMTPAAPGQVKMRRATSVKVILNFPRNEIEVRLFLSEIRAQEIAVKLRQHTHIGTVTARLQRPIKRGLHRALSGSSGRLKIIHEAVTPDQWSSVFQRLPSLVPRILLGRLNEWVLKGISDHLKQHSEAFIQAASDTADGVTFVVIVENPPGFPQLRQALKEKSLSLPSLKMSDGTPTVKIRVTPGYAHE
;
A
#
# COMPACT_ATOMS: atom_id res chain seq x y z
N MET A 1 -47.11 -1.99 -31.77
CA MET A 1 -47.58 -3.23 -31.11
C MET A 1 -47.05 -4.43 -31.88
N LYS A 2 -46.35 -5.33 -31.16
CA LYS A 2 -46.07 -6.78 -31.38
C LYS A 2 -45.27 -7.27 -32.60
N ASN A 3 -44.00 -7.60 -32.30
CA ASN A 3 -43.12 -8.73 -32.69
C ASN A 3 -43.69 -9.86 -33.58
N GLN A 4 -42.84 -10.36 -34.49
CA GLN A 4 -42.24 -11.71 -34.37
C GLN A 4 -41.05 -11.91 -35.33
N ALA A 5 -39.97 -12.49 -34.79
CA ALA A 5 -38.64 -12.64 -35.38
C ALA A 5 -38.47 -14.01 -36.10
N PRO A 6 -37.61 -14.09 -37.14
CA PRO A 6 -37.54 -15.23 -38.08
C PRO A 6 -36.54 -16.35 -37.71
N PHE A 7 -36.01 -16.40 -36.49
CA PHE A 7 -34.93 -17.33 -36.11
C PHE A 7 -35.39 -18.74 -35.67
N LEU A 8 -36.50 -19.23 -36.21
CA LEU A 8 -36.99 -20.59 -35.98
C LEU A 8 -37.17 -21.32 -37.33
N ASN A 9 -36.06 -21.63 -37.99
CA ASN A 9 -36.06 -22.57 -39.12
C ASN A 9 -34.98 -23.63 -38.92
N ILE A 10 -35.41 -24.81 -38.49
CA ILE A 10 -34.60 -25.97 -38.05
C ILE A 10 -34.47 -26.95 -39.23
N SER A 11 -33.87 -26.52 -40.34
CA SER A 11 -33.79 -27.35 -41.56
C SER A 11 -32.39 -27.48 -42.17
N SER A 12 -31.33 -27.17 -41.41
CA SER A 12 -29.94 -27.28 -41.87
C SER A 12 -29.07 -28.33 -41.16
N PHE A 13 -29.64 -29.19 -40.30
CA PHE A 13 -28.93 -30.33 -39.72
C PHE A 13 -29.49 -31.66 -40.25
N ALA A 14 -29.22 -31.95 -41.52
CA ALA A 14 -29.32 -33.29 -42.07
C ALA A 14 -27.91 -33.91 -42.06
N VAL A 15 -27.73 -34.94 -41.24
CA VAL A 15 -26.51 -35.75 -41.16
C VAL A 15 -26.53 -36.69 -42.37
N GLU A 16 -25.57 -36.53 -43.29
CA GLU A 16 -25.24 -37.58 -44.27
C GLU A 16 -24.21 -38.53 -43.63
N GLU A 17 -24.61 -39.79 -43.45
CA GLU A 17 -23.72 -40.90 -43.15
C GLU A 17 -22.75 -41.12 -44.32
N VAL A 18 -21.45 -40.96 -44.09
CA VAL A 18 -20.42 -41.34 -45.06
C VAL A 18 -19.78 -42.66 -44.65
N THR A 19 -19.96 -43.63 -45.54
CA THR A 19 -19.38 -44.97 -45.58
C THR A 19 -17.85 -44.97 -45.46
N GLN A 20 -17.33 -45.94 -44.70
CA GLN A 20 -15.90 -46.26 -44.60
C GLN A 20 -15.33 -46.69 -45.97
N GLU A 21 -14.34 -45.96 -46.47
CA GLU A 21 -13.33 -46.50 -47.39
C GLU A 21 -11.93 -46.19 -46.88
N ILE A 22 -11.10 -47.24 -46.86
CA ILE A 22 -9.71 -47.25 -46.45
C ILE A 22 -8.86 -46.74 -47.61
N PHE A 23 -8.10 -45.66 -47.39
CA PHE A 23 -6.93 -45.33 -48.20
C PHE A 23 -5.78 -44.87 -47.29
N GLU A 24 -4.69 -45.63 -47.33
CA GLU A 24 -3.40 -45.25 -46.76
C GLU A 24 -2.69 -44.19 -47.63
N THR A 25 -1.82 -43.42 -46.97
CA THR A 25 -0.73 -42.58 -47.49
C THR A 25 -1.05 -41.21 -48.11
N SER A 26 -1.05 -40.16 -47.26
CA SER A 26 -0.11 -39.03 -47.37
C SER A 26 -0.27 -38.10 -46.16
N THR A 27 0.81 -37.80 -45.45
CA THR A 27 0.88 -36.73 -44.45
C THR A 27 0.55 -35.38 -45.11
N PRO A 28 -0.49 -34.65 -44.67
CA PRO A 28 -0.70 -33.28 -45.13
C PRO A 28 0.31 -32.36 -44.44
N PRO A 29 0.76 -31.28 -45.11
CA PRO A 29 1.70 -30.33 -44.52
C PRO A 29 1.05 -29.63 -43.32
N SER A 30 1.67 -29.75 -42.16
CA SER A 30 1.31 -29.01 -40.96
C SER A 30 1.45 -27.51 -41.24
N THR A 31 0.34 -26.83 -41.48
CA THR A 31 0.32 -25.37 -41.57
C THR A 31 0.35 -24.80 -40.14
N PRO A 32 1.10 -23.71 -39.89
CA PRO A 32 1.24 -23.11 -38.55
C PRO A 32 -0.05 -22.44 -38.02
N PHE A 33 -1.16 -22.56 -38.76
CA PHE A 33 -2.46 -21.99 -38.41
C PHE A 33 -3.43 -23.00 -37.78
N LEU A 34 -3.15 -24.31 -37.86
CA LEU A 34 -4.00 -25.35 -37.26
C LEU A 34 -3.66 -25.65 -35.79
N SER A 35 -2.42 -25.36 -35.35
CA SER A 35 -2.02 -25.49 -33.94
C SER A 35 -2.65 -24.45 -33.00
N ILE A 36 -3.39 -23.47 -33.55
CA ILE A 36 -4.06 -22.42 -32.77
C ILE A 36 -5.50 -22.84 -32.42
N TYR A 37 -6.12 -23.72 -33.20
CA TYR A 37 -7.52 -24.12 -33.01
C TYR A 37 -7.70 -25.47 -32.31
N GLU A 38 -6.66 -26.33 -32.24
CA GLU A 38 -6.73 -27.56 -31.44
C GLU A 38 -6.46 -27.33 -29.94
N SER A 39 -6.03 -26.13 -29.55
CA SER A 39 -5.79 -25.75 -28.14
C SER A 39 -7.04 -25.40 -27.33
N GLU A 40 -8.22 -25.31 -27.95
CA GLU A 40 -9.46 -24.89 -27.26
C GLU A 40 -10.29 -26.05 -26.65
N GLU A 41 -10.02 -27.32 -26.99
CA GLU A 41 -10.82 -28.47 -26.49
C GLU A 41 -10.14 -29.33 -25.40
N THR A 42 -8.90 -29.03 -25.03
CA THR A 42 -8.25 -29.61 -23.84
C THR A 42 -7.97 -28.51 -22.84
N GLY A 43 -8.63 -28.55 -21.67
CA GLY A 43 -8.45 -27.58 -20.59
C GLY A 43 -7.00 -27.15 -20.44
N GLY A 44 -6.77 -25.84 -20.58
CA GLY A 44 -5.46 -25.24 -20.77
C GLY A 44 -4.40 -25.84 -19.86
N VAL A 45 -3.50 -26.63 -20.44
CA VAL A 45 -2.31 -27.11 -19.74
C VAL A 45 -1.40 -25.91 -19.60
N ILE A 46 -1.51 -25.23 -18.46
CA ILE A 46 -0.57 -24.18 -18.06
C ILE A 46 0.82 -24.81 -18.02
N ASP A 47 1.78 -24.17 -18.67
CA ASP A 47 3.16 -24.62 -18.71
C ASP A 47 3.75 -24.71 -17.28
N PRO A 48 4.35 -25.84 -16.86
CA PRO A 48 4.90 -26.00 -15.51
C PRO A 48 5.95 -24.96 -15.10
N GLU A 49 6.74 -24.47 -16.05
CA GLU A 49 7.74 -23.43 -15.77
C GLU A 49 7.06 -22.09 -15.43
N THR A 50 5.96 -21.80 -16.11
CA THR A 50 5.09 -20.65 -15.85
C THR A 50 4.48 -20.69 -14.45
N GLU A 51 4.02 -21.85 -13.98
CA GLU A 51 3.53 -22.04 -12.62
C GLU A 51 4.63 -21.80 -11.56
N GLU A 52 5.85 -22.30 -11.83
CA GLU A 52 7.01 -22.09 -10.95
C GLU A 52 7.45 -20.63 -10.89
N TYR A 53 7.30 -19.89 -11.99
CA TYR A 53 7.56 -18.44 -12.08
C TYR A 53 6.59 -17.64 -11.19
N ILE A 54 5.28 -17.87 -11.29
CA ILE A 54 4.28 -17.18 -10.45
C ILE A 54 4.47 -17.53 -8.97
N GLN A 55 4.71 -18.80 -8.68
CA GLN A 55 5.03 -19.23 -7.32
C GLN A 55 6.24 -18.45 -6.77
N PHE A 56 7.30 -18.28 -7.57
CA PHE A 56 8.49 -17.55 -7.15
C PHE A 56 8.23 -16.05 -6.94
N LEU A 57 7.40 -15.41 -7.77
CA LEU A 57 6.98 -14.02 -7.53
C LEU A 57 6.29 -13.85 -6.16
N ASN A 58 5.41 -14.79 -5.80
CA ASN A 58 4.78 -14.80 -4.48
C ASN A 58 5.80 -15.02 -3.35
N GLU A 59 6.80 -15.87 -3.56
CA GLU A 59 7.88 -16.11 -2.59
C GLU A 59 8.75 -14.85 -2.39
N LEU A 60 9.09 -14.15 -3.46
CA LEU A 60 9.89 -12.92 -3.47
C LEU A 60 9.20 -11.78 -2.71
N TYR A 61 7.90 -11.57 -2.92
CA TYR A 61 7.16 -10.52 -2.23
C TYR A 61 7.30 -10.65 -0.70
N ASP A 62 7.64 -9.54 -0.06
CA ASP A 62 8.09 -9.45 1.33
C ASP A 62 7.75 -8.07 1.90
N GLU A 63 6.83 -7.98 2.86
CA GLU A 63 6.38 -6.70 3.43
C GLU A 63 7.51 -5.96 4.16
N GLU A 64 8.49 -6.67 4.74
CA GLU A 64 9.63 -6.03 5.38
C GLU A 64 10.55 -5.36 4.35
N PHE A 65 10.65 -5.91 3.14
CA PHE A 65 11.37 -5.24 2.06
C PHE A 65 10.61 -4.00 1.59
N ASN A 66 9.28 -4.07 1.50
CA ASN A 66 8.41 -2.91 1.23
C ASN A 66 8.61 -1.79 2.27
N GLU A 67 8.63 -2.14 3.56
CA GLU A 67 8.90 -1.23 4.68
C GLU A 67 10.29 -0.58 4.55
N ALA A 68 11.32 -1.35 4.19
CA ALA A 68 12.66 -0.82 3.97
C ALA A 68 12.72 0.17 2.79
N LEU A 69 12.01 -0.13 1.69
CA LEU A 69 11.89 0.79 0.55
C LEU A 69 11.17 2.08 0.92
N TYR A 70 10.09 2.00 1.72
CA TYR A 70 9.41 3.18 2.25
C TYR A 70 10.34 4.06 3.10
N GLY A 71 11.19 3.43 3.93
CA GLY A 71 12.21 4.13 4.72
C GLY A 71 13.20 4.90 3.85
N LEU A 72 13.73 4.27 2.79
CA LEU A 72 14.65 4.94 1.85
C LEU A 72 13.97 6.09 1.09
N VAL A 73 12.74 5.87 0.61
CA VAL A 73 11.95 6.87 -0.09
C VAL A 73 11.64 8.07 0.82
N SER A 74 11.33 7.83 2.09
CA SER A 74 11.10 8.87 3.11
C SER A 74 12.37 9.65 3.44
N GLU A 75 13.51 8.98 3.57
CA GLU A 75 14.81 9.63 3.80
C GLU A 75 15.19 10.54 2.62
N ALA A 76 15.05 10.05 1.39
CA ALA A 76 15.30 10.82 0.18
C ALA A 76 14.38 12.05 0.06
N ALA A 77 13.08 11.88 0.36
CA ALA A 77 12.13 12.99 0.37
C ALA A 77 12.51 14.04 1.43
N SER A 78 12.90 13.61 2.63
CA SER A 78 13.33 14.52 3.69
C SER A 78 14.56 15.34 3.27
N LEU A 79 15.57 14.69 2.68
CA LEU A 79 16.78 15.37 2.18
C LEU A 79 16.46 16.36 1.06
N TYR A 80 15.57 15.97 0.14
CA TYR A 80 15.08 16.83 -0.92
C TYR A 80 14.38 18.07 -0.36
N GLU A 81 13.47 17.90 0.60
CA GLU A 81 12.74 19.01 1.22
C GLU A 81 13.65 19.97 1.97
N VAL A 82 14.64 19.48 2.73
CA VAL A 82 15.56 20.33 3.49
C VAL A 82 16.44 21.17 2.57
N ARG A 83 16.85 20.63 1.41
CA ARG A 83 17.82 21.29 0.54
C ARG A 83 17.19 22.19 -0.52
N PHE A 84 16.02 21.82 -1.05
CA PHE A 84 15.39 22.49 -2.20
C PHE A 84 14.11 23.26 -1.80
N THR A 85 14.01 23.69 -0.53
CA THR A 85 12.81 24.30 0.06
C THR A 85 12.45 25.69 -0.48
N HIS A 86 13.39 26.39 -1.13
CA HIS A 86 13.27 27.82 -1.47
C HIS A 86 13.54 28.16 -2.94
N GLU A 87 13.72 27.16 -3.81
CA GLU A 87 14.07 27.43 -5.19
C GLU A 87 12.81 27.67 -6.03
N ASN A 88 12.47 28.95 -6.23
CA ASN A 88 11.62 29.39 -7.33
C ASN A 88 12.42 29.22 -8.63
N GLY A 89 12.49 27.99 -9.12
CA GLY A 89 13.22 27.62 -10.32
C GLY A 89 12.42 26.65 -11.20
N ASP A 90 12.93 26.39 -12.41
CA ASP A 90 12.35 25.40 -13.31
C ASP A 90 12.34 24.02 -12.61
N PRO A 91 11.18 23.37 -12.41
CA PRO A 91 11.06 22.06 -11.79
C PRO A 91 12.00 21.00 -12.38
N ARG A 92 12.34 21.12 -13.66
CA ARG A 92 13.24 20.19 -14.35
C ARG A 92 14.70 20.36 -13.92
N ILE A 93 15.14 21.61 -13.78
CA ILE A 93 16.51 21.92 -13.33
C ILE A 93 16.68 21.50 -11.87
N ILE A 94 15.73 21.87 -11.01
CA ILE A 94 15.70 21.46 -9.61
C ILE A 94 15.65 19.94 -9.50
N GLY A 95 14.80 19.29 -10.31
CA GLY A 95 14.69 17.84 -10.38
C GLY A 95 16.02 17.16 -10.73
N TYR A 96 16.74 17.67 -11.73
CA TYR A 96 18.06 17.15 -12.12
C TYR A 96 19.12 17.34 -11.02
N GLU A 97 19.16 18.52 -10.38
CA GLU A 97 20.08 18.80 -9.28
C GLU A 97 19.78 17.93 -8.05
N ALA A 98 18.49 17.74 -7.75
CA ALA A 98 18.02 16.85 -6.70
C ALA A 98 18.37 15.39 -6.99
N GLU A 99 18.14 14.89 -8.21
CA GLU A 99 18.55 13.55 -8.62
C GLU A 99 20.07 13.39 -8.44
N ARG A 100 20.88 14.35 -8.89
CA ARG A 100 22.35 14.29 -8.73
C ARG A 100 22.76 14.25 -7.26
N PHE A 101 22.18 15.11 -6.43
CA PHE A 101 22.48 15.16 -5.00
C PHE A 101 22.07 13.86 -4.28
N LEU A 102 20.85 13.38 -4.51
CA LEU A 102 20.37 12.14 -3.90
C LEU A 102 21.17 10.93 -4.41
N ASN A 103 21.54 10.88 -5.68
CA ASN A 103 22.43 9.84 -6.20
C ASN A 103 23.81 9.84 -5.49
N GLN A 104 24.32 11.01 -5.09
CA GLN A 104 25.54 11.09 -4.27
C GLN A 104 25.32 10.56 -2.85
N HIS A 105 24.18 10.88 -2.23
CA HIS A 105 23.82 10.37 -0.90
C HIS A 105 23.66 8.84 -0.87
N PHE A 106 23.06 8.27 -1.91
CA PHE A 106 22.83 6.82 -2.02
C PHE A 106 24.01 6.04 -2.62
N ALA A 107 25.06 6.70 -3.13
CA ALA A 107 26.22 6.04 -3.72
C ALA A 107 26.94 5.04 -2.76
N PRO A 108 27.09 5.33 -1.46
CA PRO A 108 27.63 4.35 -0.51
C PRO A 108 26.78 3.09 -0.39
N LEU A 109 25.45 3.23 -0.40
CA LEU A 109 24.51 2.09 -0.34
C LEU A 109 24.59 1.23 -1.60
N ILE A 110 24.68 1.86 -2.78
CA ILE A 110 24.89 1.15 -4.06
C ILE A 110 26.19 0.36 -3.99
N THR A 111 27.29 1.03 -3.64
CA THR A 111 28.63 0.43 -3.60
C THR A 111 28.66 -0.77 -2.65
N GLU A 112 28.06 -0.65 -1.47
CA GLU A 112 28.03 -1.73 -0.49
C GLU A 112 27.12 -2.89 -0.92
N SER A 113 25.94 -2.60 -1.49
CA SER A 113 25.04 -3.64 -2.01
C SER A 113 25.71 -4.42 -3.15
N GLU A 114 26.44 -3.72 -4.02
CA GLU A 114 27.23 -4.31 -5.09
C GLU A 114 28.44 -5.13 -4.57
N ALA A 115 29.11 -4.65 -3.51
CA ALA A 115 30.21 -5.35 -2.85
C ALA A 115 29.72 -6.63 -2.16
N MET A 116 28.56 -6.57 -1.50
CA MET A 116 27.90 -7.73 -0.91
C MET A 116 27.63 -8.80 -1.98
N LEU A 117 26.96 -8.42 -3.07
CA LEU A 117 26.64 -9.37 -4.14
C LEU A 117 27.89 -9.90 -4.83
N GLY A 118 28.92 -9.08 -5.04
CA GLY A 118 30.20 -9.52 -5.62
C GLY A 118 31.00 -10.47 -4.71
N SER A 119 30.95 -10.25 -3.39
CA SER A 119 31.55 -11.17 -2.41
C SER A 119 30.84 -12.53 -2.43
N LEU A 120 29.51 -12.51 -2.44
CA LEU A 120 28.69 -13.72 -2.51
C LEU A 120 28.85 -14.46 -3.84
N GLU A 121 28.92 -13.73 -4.96
CA GLU A 121 29.25 -14.28 -6.27
C GLU A 121 30.59 -15.05 -6.21
N THR A 122 31.62 -14.44 -5.64
CA THR A 122 32.95 -15.05 -5.53
C THR A 122 32.94 -16.30 -4.64
N GLU A 123 32.26 -16.27 -3.50
CA GLU A 123 32.19 -17.42 -2.57
C GLU A 123 31.33 -18.57 -3.13
N LEU A 124 30.26 -18.26 -3.86
CA LEU A 124 29.34 -19.26 -4.41
C LEU A 124 29.82 -19.84 -5.75
N CYS A 125 30.58 -19.10 -6.56
CA CYS A 125 31.21 -19.63 -7.79
C CYS A 125 32.21 -20.76 -7.50
N GLN A 126 32.83 -20.76 -6.34
CA GLN A 126 33.84 -21.76 -5.95
C GLN A 126 33.21 -23.10 -5.53
N ARG A 127 31.88 -23.19 -5.45
CA ARG A 127 31.13 -24.34 -4.93
C ARG A 127 30.28 -24.97 -6.02
N ASP A 128 30.11 -26.29 -5.97
CA ASP A 128 29.18 -26.99 -6.87
C ASP A 128 27.73 -26.76 -6.41
N ILE A 129 26.94 -26.14 -7.29
CA ILE A 129 25.53 -25.79 -7.10
C ILE A 129 24.66 -27.00 -6.78
N LYS A 130 24.99 -28.17 -7.31
CA LYS A 130 24.22 -29.39 -7.05
C LYS A 130 24.42 -29.92 -5.62
N SER A 131 25.53 -29.55 -4.99
CA SER A 131 25.87 -29.95 -3.62
C SER A 131 25.41 -28.95 -2.54
N LEU A 132 25.06 -27.73 -2.94
CA LEU A 132 24.64 -26.68 -2.02
C LEU A 132 23.23 -26.92 -1.46
N SER A 133 23.09 -26.73 -0.16
CA SER A 133 21.80 -26.65 0.54
C SER A 133 21.37 -25.20 0.75
N GLU A 134 20.06 -24.97 0.88
CA GLU A 134 19.50 -23.65 1.20
C GLU A 134 20.04 -23.11 2.53
N TYR A 135 20.29 -23.99 3.51
CA TYR A 135 20.86 -23.63 4.80
C TYR A 135 22.29 -23.07 4.67
N GLU A 136 23.14 -23.73 3.89
CA GLU A 136 24.51 -23.26 3.66
C GLU A 136 24.54 -21.92 2.94
N ILE A 137 23.63 -21.70 1.99
CA ILE A 137 23.45 -20.40 1.33
C ILE A 137 23.07 -19.33 2.36
N GLY A 138 22.11 -19.63 3.24
CA GLY A 138 21.71 -18.75 4.33
C GLY A 138 22.90 -18.30 5.19
N GLU A 139 23.72 -19.25 5.63
CA GLU A 139 24.91 -19.01 6.45
C GLU A 139 26.00 -18.22 5.70
N ILE A 140 26.16 -18.41 4.40
CA ILE A 140 27.08 -17.61 3.56
C ILE A 140 26.61 -16.15 3.52
N VAL A 141 25.32 -15.93 3.25
CA VAL A 141 24.74 -14.58 3.16
C VAL A 141 24.79 -13.86 4.52
N ASP A 142 24.53 -14.56 5.62
CA ASP A 142 24.51 -13.97 6.97
C ASP A 142 25.89 -13.58 7.47
N ARG A 143 26.96 -14.24 7.00
CA ARG A 143 28.34 -13.90 7.35
C ARG A 143 28.80 -12.55 6.81
N TYR A 144 28.16 -12.03 5.76
CA TYR A 144 28.52 -10.73 5.22
C TYR A 144 28.31 -9.61 6.25
N LYS A 145 29.33 -8.79 6.49
CA LYS A 145 29.23 -7.60 7.34
C LYS A 145 29.57 -6.36 6.53
N PRO A 146 28.76 -5.28 6.65
CA PRO A 146 29.04 -4.05 5.94
C PRO A 146 30.42 -3.48 6.27
N SER A 147 31.07 -2.86 5.28
CA SER A 147 32.40 -2.27 5.45
C SER A 147 32.38 -0.91 6.17
N ILE A 148 31.21 -0.27 6.21
CA ILE A 148 30.98 1.04 6.83
C ILE A 148 29.73 1.02 7.71
N GLU A 149 29.68 1.95 8.67
CA GLU A 149 28.46 2.23 9.44
C GLU A 149 27.49 3.06 8.60
N PHE A 150 26.21 2.69 8.64
CA PHE A 150 25.17 3.25 7.77
C PHE A 150 24.11 3.98 8.57
N THR A 151 23.28 4.77 7.86
CA THR A 151 22.04 5.27 8.43
C THR A 151 21.09 4.08 8.72
N PRO A 152 20.16 4.19 9.68
CA PRO A 152 19.25 3.10 10.02
C PRO A 152 18.47 2.53 8.83
N ASN A 153 18.01 3.39 7.91
CA ASN A 153 17.26 2.92 6.73
C ASN A 153 18.15 2.14 5.75
N PHE A 154 19.43 2.53 5.62
CA PHE A 154 20.40 1.83 4.75
C PHE A 154 20.74 0.45 5.32
N GLU A 155 20.93 0.34 6.63
CA GLU A 155 21.13 -0.95 7.31
C GLU A 155 19.92 -1.87 7.17
N ASN A 156 18.72 -1.33 7.39
CA ASN A 156 17.48 -2.08 7.25
C ASN A 156 17.34 -2.61 5.82
N PHE A 157 17.52 -1.74 4.81
CA PHE A 157 17.49 -2.13 3.40
C PHE A 157 18.49 -3.25 3.07
N LEU A 158 19.76 -3.12 3.47
CA LEU A 158 20.76 -4.17 3.25
C LEU A 158 20.35 -5.50 3.91
N GLY A 159 19.82 -5.44 5.13
CA GLY A 159 19.32 -6.60 5.85
C GLY A 159 18.17 -7.31 5.12
N LYS A 160 17.24 -6.55 4.52
CA LYS A 160 16.12 -7.12 3.75
C LYS A 160 16.55 -7.58 2.36
N LEU A 161 17.49 -6.88 1.72
CA LEU A 161 18.09 -7.31 0.46
C LEU A 161 18.78 -8.67 0.61
N LYS A 162 19.48 -8.93 1.72
CA LYS A 162 20.04 -10.26 2.02
C LYS A 162 18.97 -11.36 1.99
N LYS A 163 17.75 -11.10 2.48
CA LYS A 163 16.66 -12.09 2.42
C LYS A 163 16.24 -12.37 0.99
N VAL A 164 16.15 -11.34 0.15
CA VAL A 164 15.88 -11.50 -1.29
C VAL A 164 16.98 -12.36 -1.93
N VAL A 165 18.25 -12.08 -1.64
CA VAL A 165 19.38 -12.88 -2.15
C VAL A 165 19.28 -14.34 -1.74
N LYS A 166 18.90 -14.64 -0.48
CA LYS A 166 18.67 -16.02 -0.02
C LYS A 166 17.55 -16.71 -0.80
N LYS A 167 16.41 -16.02 -1.01
CA LYS A 167 15.28 -16.54 -1.79
C LYS A 167 15.69 -16.84 -3.23
N VAL A 168 16.42 -15.93 -3.88
CA VAL A 168 16.95 -16.08 -5.25
C VAL A 168 17.92 -17.25 -5.34
N ALA A 169 18.92 -17.32 -4.45
CA ALA A 169 19.93 -18.36 -4.48
C ALA A 169 19.33 -19.75 -4.16
N GLY A 170 18.40 -19.84 -3.19
CA GLY A 170 17.67 -21.08 -2.90
C GLY A 170 16.87 -21.57 -4.11
N LYS A 171 16.07 -20.69 -4.71
CA LYS A 171 15.29 -21.04 -5.91
C LYS A 171 16.17 -21.43 -7.10
N ALA A 172 17.28 -20.73 -7.31
CA ALA A 172 18.22 -21.05 -8.38
C ALA A 172 18.84 -22.45 -8.22
N VAL A 173 19.17 -22.85 -6.98
CA VAL A 173 19.62 -24.22 -6.69
C VAL A 173 18.53 -25.25 -6.98
N ASP A 174 17.29 -24.97 -6.57
CA ASP A 174 16.15 -25.87 -6.82
C ASP A 174 15.88 -26.05 -8.32
N LEU A 175 15.86 -24.97 -9.09
CA LEU A 175 15.70 -25.02 -10.55
C LEU A 175 16.88 -25.74 -11.23
N ALA A 176 18.11 -25.54 -10.74
CA ALA A 176 19.28 -26.24 -11.26
C ALA A 176 19.22 -27.75 -10.98
N LYS A 177 18.69 -28.16 -9.81
CA LYS A 177 18.44 -29.58 -9.48
C LYS A 177 17.37 -30.20 -10.38
N LYS A 178 16.36 -29.43 -10.78
CA LYS A 178 15.32 -29.86 -11.73
C LYS A 178 15.75 -29.82 -13.20
N GLY A 179 16.84 -29.11 -13.53
CA GLY A 179 17.35 -28.98 -14.89
C GLY A 179 16.57 -28.00 -15.79
N ILE A 180 15.80 -27.09 -15.19
CA ILE A 180 14.81 -26.24 -15.89
C ILE A 180 15.37 -24.86 -16.28
N SER A 181 16.42 -24.35 -15.60
CA SER A 181 16.88 -22.97 -15.79
C SER A 181 18.29 -22.82 -16.36
N ALA A 182 18.61 -21.60 -16.84
CA ALA A 182 19.98 -21.22 -17.20
C ALA A 182 20.98 -21.36 -16.03
N ALA A 183 20.51 -21.35 -14.77
CA ALA A 183 21.33 -21.62 -13.59
C ALA A 183 22.00 -23.00 -13.63
N ALA A 184 21.36 -24.00 -14.26
CA ALA A 184 21.93 -25.33 -14.45
C ALA A 184 23.14 -25.34 -15.41
N LYS A 185 23.26 -24.33 -16.28
CA LYS A 185 24.33 -24.19 -17.29
C LYS A 185 25.38 -23.14 -16.92
N LEU A 186 24.95 -22.03 -16.31
CA LEU A 186 25.77 -20.83 -16.06
C LEU A 186 26.25 -20.70 -14.61
N GLY A 187 25.54 -21.33 -13.68
CA GLY A 187 25.79 -21.26 -12.26
C GLY A 187 25.22 -20.03 -11.52
N LEU A 188 25.38 -19.97 -10.20
CA LEU A 188 24.83 -18.91 -9.33
C LEU A 188 25.54 -17.57 -9.50
N GLY A 189 26.81 -17.58 -9.89
CA GLY A 189 27.61 -16.36 -10.04
C GLY A 189 27.04 -15.37 -11.04
N PRO A 190 26.79 -15.78 -12.29
CA PRO A 190 26.17 -14.91 -13.29
C PRO A 190 24.82 -14.33 -12.83
N ILE A 191 23.98 -15.10 -12.14
CA ILE A 191 22.69 -14.62 -11.62
C ILE A 191 22.90 -13.53 -10.57
N LEU A 192 23.85 -13.71 -9.65
CA LEU A 192 24.19 -12.70 -8.65
C LEU A 192 24.79 -11.44 -9.27
N ASN A 193 25.58 -11.58 -10.34
CA ASN A 193 26.12 -10.44 -11.09
C ASN A 193 25.02 -9.67 -11.84
N LYS A 194 24.00 -10.36 -12.39
CA LYS A 194 22.83 -9.69 -12.98
C LYS A 194 21.97 -9.02 -11.90
N LEU A 195 21.75 -9.67 -10.75
CA LEU A 195 21.08 -9.07 -9.59
C LEU A 195 21.81 -7.81 -9.10
N LYS A 196 23.14 -7.85 -9.08
CA LYS A 196 23.99 -6.68 -8.79
C LYS A 196 23.69 -5.52 -9.75
N ALA A 197 23.53 -5.79 -11.03
CA ALA A 197 23.18 -4.77 -12.02
C ALA A 197 21.78 -4.16 -11.83
N LEU A 198 20.86 -4.85 -11.13
CA LEU A 198 19.50 -4.38 -10.84
C LEU A 198 19.41 -3.46 -9.60
N ILE A 199 20.45 -3.41 -8.74
CA ILE A 199 20.48 -2.55 -7.54
C ILE A 199 20.40 -1.06 -7.89
N LYS A 200 21.18 -0.63 -8.89
CA LYS A 200 21.21 0.77 -9.30
C LYS A 200 19.86 1.23 -9.88
N PRO A 201 19.20 0.46 -10.78
CA PRO A 201 17.83 0.73 -11.20
C PRO A 201 16.85 0.89 -10.03
N LEU A 202 16.88 -0.03 -9.06
CA LEU A 202 16.02 -0.01 -7.88
C LEU A 202 16.20 1.27 -7.05
N LEU A 203 17.43 1.62 -6.69
CA LEU A 203 17.70 2.81 -5.88
C LEU A 203 17.45 4.11 -6.65
N LYS A 204 17.63 4.12 -7.97
CA LYS A 204 17.20 5.23 -8.81
C LYS A 204 15.68 5.40 -8.81
N ARG A 205 14.92 4.30 -8.80
CA ARG A 205 13.45 4.32 -8.65
C ARG A 205 13.03 4.94 -7.32
N VAL A 206 13.68 4.54 -6.23
CA VAL A 206 13.50 5.14 -4.89
C VAL A 206 13.70 6.66 -4.92
N VAL A 207 14.79 7.13 -5.54
CA VAL A 207 15.09 8.57 -5.69
C VAL A 207 14.02 9.28 -6.52
N GLN A 208 13.62 8.69 -7.65
CA GLN A 208 12.60 9.26 -8.54
C GLN A 208 11.23 9.37 -7.85
N THR A 209 10.81 8.35 -7.11
CA THR A 209 9.58 8.37 -6.31
C THR A 209 9.67 9.41 -5.18
N ALA A 210 10.85 9.59 -4.58
CA ALA A 210 11.05 10.58 -3.53
C ALA A 210 10.90 12.04 -4.01
N ILE A 211 11.31 12.35 -5.24
CA ILE A 211 11.19 13.69 -5.83
C ILE A 211 9.87 13.90 -6.60
N GLY A 212 8.94 12.94 -6.52
CA GLY A 212 7.61 13.04 -7.14
C GLY A 212 7.60 12.86 -8.66
N LYS A 213 8.56 12.12 -9.21
CA LYS A 213 8.58 11.75 -10.63
C LYS A 213 7.61 10.59 -10.88
N LEU A 214 6.72 10.76 -11.85
CA LEU A 214 5.69 9.76 -12.16
C LEU A 214 6.32 8.45 -12.69
N PRO A 215 5.89 7.28 -12.18
CA PRO A 215 6.03 6.01 -12.89
C PRO A 215 5.50 6.10 -14.32
N VAL A 216 6.28 5.66 -15.30
CA VAL A 216 5.75 5.52 -16.66
C VAL A 216 5.01 4.20 -16.75
N GLN A 217 3.71 4.29 -16.49
CA GLN A 217 2.62 3.41 -16.93
C GLN A 217 2.94 1.91 -16.89
N LEU A 218 2.31 1.20 -15.96
CA LEU A 218 2.36 -0.25 -15.72
C LEU A 218 1.99 -1.17 -16.90
N GLN A 219 1.53 -0.60 -18.01
CA GLN A 219 1.09 -1.37 -19.18
C GLN A 219 2.14 -2.29 -19.81
N PRO A 220 3.43 -1.96 -19.97
CA PRO A 220 4.39 -2.87 -20.59
C PRO A 220 4.73 -4.05 -19.67
N MET A 221 4.73 -3.86 -18.34
CA MET A 221 4.96 -4.96 -17.39
C MET A 221 3.75 -5.89 -17.26
N ALA A 222 2.54 -5.34 -17.20
CA ALA A 222 1.31 -6.13 -17.30
C ALA A 222 1.22 -6.88 -18.64
N LYS A 223 1.65 -6.25 -19.74
CA LYS A 223 1.76 -6.90 -21.07
C LYS A 223 2.79 -8.03 -21.09
N LYS A 224 4.00 -7.83 -20.53
CA LYS A 224 5.02 -8.90 -20.43
C LYS A 224 4.54 -10.07 -19.57
N LEU A 225 3.85 -9.77 -18.46
CA LEU A 225 3.21 -10.78 -17.63
C LEU A 225 2.10 -11.51 -18.41
N ALA A 226 1.24 -10.80 -19.13
CA ALA A 226 0.21 -11.38 -19.98
C ALA A 226 0.74 -12.12 -21.23
N GLU A 227 1.93 -11.75 -21.72
CA GLU A 227 2.66 -12.45 -22.79
C GLU A 227 3.23 -13.78 -22.30
N ARG A 228 3.77 -13.81 -21.07
CA ARG A 228 4.20 -15.06 -20.41
C ARG A 228 3.05 -15.89 -19.86
N LEU A 229 1.90 -15.26 -19.59
CA LEU A 229 0.71 -15.87 -19.01
C LEU A 229 -0.50 -15.75 -19.96
N PRO A 230 -0.60 -16.58 -21.03
CA PRO A 230 -1.69 -16.50 -21.99
C PRO A 230 -3.08 -16.62 -21.35
N PHE A 231 -3.20 -17.40 -20.28
CA PHE A 231 -4.44 -17.54 -19.54
C PHE A 231 -4.88 -16.22 -18.89
N LEU A 232 -3.96 -15.32 -18.49
CA LEU A 232 -4.32 -13.99 -17.97
C LEU A 232 -5.06 -13.13 -19.00
N LYS A 233 -4.88 -13.36 -20.32
CA LYS A 233 -5.68 -12.72 -21.36
C LYS A 233 -7.16 -13.13 -21.28
N GLU A 234 -7.45 -14.40 -20.94
CA GLU A 234 -8.82 -14.87 -20.68
C GLU A 234 -9.39 -14.33 -19.35
N PHE A 235 -8.54 -13.84 -18.44
CA PHE A 235 -8.99 -13.09 -17.26
C PHE A 235 -9.36 -11.63 -17.59
N GLU A 236 -8.85 -11.07 -18.69
CA GLU A 236 -9.21 -9.73 -19.20
C GLU A 236 -10.45 -9.76 -20.13
N GLU A 237 -10.69 -10.85 -20.87
CA GLU A 237 -11.78 -10.96 -21.86
C GLU A 237 -13.14 -11.39 -21.28
N GLY A 238 -13.20 -11.76 -20.00
CA GLY A 238 -14.47 -11.96 -19.31
C GLY A 238 -15.21 -10.64 -19.13
N ASN A 239 -16.45 -10.55 -19.63
CA ASN A 239 -17.31 -9.36 -19.75
C ASN A 239 -17.75 -8.68 -18.42
N TYR A 240 -16.89 -8.68 -17.41
CA TYR A 240 -16.94 -7.82 -16.24
C TYR A 240 -16.04 -6.61 -16.51
N PRO A 241 -16.44 -5.38 -16.12
CA PRO A 241 -15.53 -4.25 -16.18
C PRO A 241 -14.30 -4.64 -15.36
N VAL A 242 -13.14 -4.75 -16.01
CA VAL A 242 -11.85 -4.74 -15.32
C VAL A 242 -11.89 -3.48 -14.45
N PRO A 243 -11.85 -3.59 -13.11
CA PRO A 243 -11.75 -2.39 -12.31
C PRO A 243 -10.44 -1.70 -12.73
N GLU A 244 -10.55 -0.49 -13.27
CA GLU A 244 -9.40 0.43 -13.50
C GLU A 244 -8.62 0.68 -12.18
N ASP A 245 -9.10 0.16 -11.06
CA ASP A 245 -8.69 0.45 -9.70
C ASP A 245 -7.82 -0.64 -9.04
N THR A 246 -7.21 -1.61 -9.74
CA THR A 246 -6.27 -2.55 -9.10
C THR A 246 -4.82 -2.01 -9.11
N GLU A 247 -4.62 -0.77 -8.70
CA GLU A 247 -3.28 -0.18 -8.60
C GLU A 247 -2.66 -0.47 -7.23
N LEU A 248 -1.53 -1.18 -7.24
CA LEU A 248 -0.62 -1.29 -6.09
C LEU A 248 -0.21 0.10 -5.60
N SER A 249 0.11 0.24 -4.31
CA SER A 249 0.72 1.47 -3.80
C SER A 249 2.02 1.79 -4.54
N GLU A 250 2.43 3.06 -4.60
CA GLU A 250 3.68 3.44 -5.29
C GLU A 250 4.92 2.71 -4.74
N ILE A 251 4.95 2.38 -3.45
CA ILE A 251 6.08 1.66 -2.83
C ILE A 251 6.00 0.17 -3.15
N SER A 252 4.82 -0.43 -3.02
CA SER A 252 4.59 -1.83 -3.40
C SER A 252 4.91 -2.07 -4.87
N LEU A 253 4.73 -1.05 -5.70
CA LEU A 253 5.11 -1.07 -7.11
C LEU A 253 6.61 -1.16 -7.34
N ILE A 254 7.42 -0.43 -6.57
CA ILE A 254 8.89 -0.51 -6.66
C ILE A 254 9.37 -1.93 -6.37
N GLN A 255 8.83 -2.55 -5.32
CA GLN A 255 9.14 -3.94 -5.00
C GLN A 255 8.68 -4.89 -6.10
N TYR A 256 7.44 -4.75 -6.56
CA TYR A 256 6.89 -5.62 -7.60
C TYR A 256 7.69 -5.53 -8.90
N GLU A 257 8.05 -4.32 -9.35
CA GLU A 257 8.94 -4.08 -10.50
C GLU A 257 10.28 -4.83 -10.33
N PHE A 258 10.90 -4.70 -9.15
CA PHE A 258 12.16 -5.36 -8.84
C PHE A 258 12.03 -6.89 -8.80
N ASP A 259 11.04 -7.41 -8.10
CA ASP A 259 10.78 -8.85 -7.98
C ASP A 259 10.53 -9.49 -9.36
N GLN A 260 9.83 -8.77 -10.25
CA GLN A 260 9.65 -9.18 -11.65
C GLN A 260 10.97 -9.25 -12.42
N HIS A 261 11.81 -8.21 -12.38
CA HIS A 261 13.11 -8.24 -13.06
C HIS A 261 14.00 -9.38 -12.52
N VAL A 262 13.99 -9.61 -11.21
CA VAL A 262 14.74 -10.70 -10.57
C VAL A 262 14.23 -12.07 -11.03
N ALA A 263 12.91 -12.27 -11.06
CA ALA A 263 12.32 -13.49 -11.58
C ALA A 263 12.61 -13.69 -13.07
N ASN A 264 12.52 -12.64 -13.90
CA ASN A 264 12.82 -12.70 -15.32
C ASN A 264 14.28 -13.12 -15.60
N VAL A 265 15.24 -12.58 -14.86
CA VAL A 265 16.65 -12.97 -14.96
C VAL A 265 16.85 -14.44 -14.57
N LEU A 266 16.18 -14.90 -13.51
CA LEU A 266 16.32 -16.27 -13.02
C LEU A 266 15.73 -17.31 -13.98
N PHE A 267 14.58 -17.01 -14.57
CA PHE A 267 13.83 -17.88 -15.48
C PHE A 267 14.17 -17.65 -16.96
N ALA A 268 15.13 -16.79 -17.29
CA ALA A 268 15.63 -16.64 -18.66
C ALA A 268 16.32 -17.93 -19.13
N HIS A 269 16.13 -18.29 -20.40
CA HIS A 269 16.69 -19.51 -20.99
C HIS A 269 18.12 -19.28 -21.52
N THR A 270 18.48 -18.03 -21.80
CA THR A 270 19.77 -17.64 -22.38
C THR A 270 20.41 -16.46 -21.65
N GLU A 271 21.74 -16.36 -21.70
CA GLU A 271 22.47 -15.20 -21.17
C GLU A 271 22.07 -13.90 -21.91
N VAL A 272 21.71 -14.00 -23.19
CA VAL A 272 21.21 -12.87 -23.99
C VAL A 272 19.88 -12.35 -23.46
N GLU A 273 18.95 -13.24 -23.08
CA GLU A 273 17.69 -12.84 -22.43
C GLU A 273 17.94 -12.17 -21.07
N GLN A 274 18.90 -12.69 -20.27
CA GLN A 274 19.29 -12.06 -19.02
C GLN A 274 19.88 -10.66 -19.24
N GLU A 275 20.71 -10.49 -20.27
CA GLU A 275 21.27 -9.18 -20.64
C GLU A 275 20.22 -8.21 -21.16
N LEU A 276 19.26 -8.71 -21.93
CA LEU A 276 18.15 -7.91 -22.41
C LEU A 276 17.30 -7.41 -21.24
N GLU A 277 16.99 -8.26 -20.26
CA GLU A 277 16.23 -7.88 -19.07
C GLU A 277 16.92 -6.78 -18.26
N VAL A 278 18.22 -6.95 -17.99
CA VAL A 278 19.03 -5.92 -17.30
C VAL A 278 19.10 -4.63 -18.12
N SER A 279 19.25 -4.73 -19.44
CA SER A 279 19.28 -3.57 -20.33
C SER A 279 17.95 -2.84 -20.37
N GLN A 280 16.82 -3.57 -20.30
CA GLN A 280 15.48 -3.00 -20.21
C GLN A 280 15.31 -2.26 -18.88
N ALA A 281 15.67 -2.86 -17.74
CA ALA A 281 15.61 -2.20 -16.44
C ALA A 281 16.44 -0.89 -16.40
N LEU A 282 17.52 -0.81 -17.18
CA LEU A 282 18.33 0.40 -17.33
C LEU A 282 17.72 1.42 -18.32
N THR A 283 16.97 0.97 -19.33
CA THR A 283 16.43 1.80 -20.44
C THR A 283 15.01 2.29 -20.19
N GLU A 284 14.14 1.50 -19.55
CA GLU A 284 12.76 1.86 -19.15
C GLU A 284 12.73 3.11 -18.24
N GLN A 285 13.90 3.52 -17.73
CA GLN A 285 14.12 4.71 -16.93
C GLN A 285 14.40 6.01 -17.72
N GLN A 286 14.43 5.97 -19.06
CA GLN A 286 14.67 7.13 -19.94
C GLN A 286 13.37 7.81 -20.44
N ALA A 287 12.23 7.49 -19.83
CA ALA A 287 10.95 8.08 -20.19
C ALA A 287 10.89 9.60 -19.85
N PRO A 288 10.01 10.39 -20.51
CA PRO A 288 10.03 11.84 -20.39
C PRO A 288 9.91 12.32 -18.94
N GLU A 289 10.75 13.29 -18.57
CA GLU A 289 10.83 13.87 -17.25
C GLU A 289 9.58 14.71 -16.94
N ILE A 290 8.59 14.11 -16.27
CA ILE A 290 7.38 14.78 -15.80
C ILE A 290 7.44 14.87 -14.27
N TYR A 291 7.59 16.09 -13.74
CA TYR A 291 7.64 16.39 -12.30
C TYR A 291 6.29 16.95 -11.82
N SER A 292 5.22 16.17 -12.02
CA SER A 292 3.84 16.65 -11.82
C SER A 292 3.57 17.17 -10.41
N LEU A 293 4.13 16.55 -9.37
CA LEU A 293 3.96 17.01 -7.98
C LEU A 293 4.69 18.32 -7.71
N ALA A 294 5.91 18.50 -8.25
CA ALA A 294 6.66 19.74 -8.09
C ALA A 294 6.02 20.88 -8.91
N GLU A 295 5.52 20.59 -10.11
CA GLU A 295 4.76 21.52 -10.93
C GLU A 295 3.47 21.96 -10.23
N LEU A 296 2.74 21.03 -9.59
CA LEU A 296 1.56 21.35 -8.79
C LEU A 296 1.90 22.22 -7.58
N ASP A 297 2.96 21.91 -6.85
CA ASP A 297 3.39 22.71 -5.70
C ASP A 297 3.73 24.16 -6.08
N ASN A 298 4.44 24.34 -7.19
CA ASN A 298 4.73 25.68 -7.72
C ASN A 298 3.43 26.39 -8.16
N ALA A 299 2.55 25.68 -8.87
CA ALA A 299 1.28 26.24 -9.33
C ALA A 299 0.37 26.65 -8.16
N ARG A 300 0.36 25.91 -7.04
CA ARG A 300 -0.37 26.27 -5.82
C ARG A 300 0.13 27.59 -5.24
N ASN A 301 1.46 27.74 -5.12
CA ASN A 301 2.09 28.94 -4.57
C ASN A 301 1.85 30.15 -5.48
N ASP A 302 2.13 29.99 -6.77
CA ASP A 302 1.91 31.04 -7.78
C ASP A 302 0.45 31.50 -7.82
N PHE A 303 -0.49 30.55 -7.75
CA PHE A 303 -1.91 30.87 -7.77
C PHE A 303 -2.33 31.61 -6.50
N ALA A 304 -1.93 31.14 -5.31
CA ALA A 304 -2.22 31.81 -4.06
C ALA A 304 -1.60 33.22 -3.98
N GLU A 305 -0.37 33.39 -4.47
CA GLU A 305 0.30 34.70 -4.53
C GLU A 305 -0.40 35.67 -5.49
N LYS A 306 -0.81 35.19 -6.67
CA LYS A 306 -1.58 36.02 -7.63
C LYS A 306 -2.94 36.42 -7.07
N LEU A 307 -3.63 35.52 -6.36
CA LEU A 307 -4.89 35.83 -5.70
C LEU A 307 -4.73 36.90 -4.61
N GLN A 308 -3.63 36.86 -3.86
CA GLN A 308 -3.31 37.84 -2.83
C GLN A 308 -3.08 39.26 -3.40
N HIS A 309 -2.50 39.35 -4.59
CA HIS A 309 -2.15 40.62 -5.24
C HIS A 309 -3.18 41.12 -6.27
N LEU A 310 -4.34 40.47 -6.37
CA LEU A 310 -5.45 40.89 -7.22
C LEU A 310 -5.89 42.32 -6.90
N LYS A 311 -6.02 43.16 -7.94
CA LYS A 311 -6.55 44.51 -7.79
C LYS A 311 -8.07 44.50 -7.66
N GLU A 312 -8.62 45.59 -7.14
CA GLU A 312 -10.06 45.78 -7.02
C GLU A 312 -10.74 45.68 -8.40
N GLY A 313 -11.71 44.77 -8.52
CA GLY A 313 -12.47 44.53 -9.76
C GLY A 313 -11.73 43.73 -10.84
N GLU A 314 -10.52 43.24 -10.58
CA GLU A 314 -9.79 42.36 -11.50
C GLU A 314 -10.42 40.94 -11.55
N ASP A 315 -10.51 40.35 -12.74
CA ASP A 315 -11.12 39.03 -12.95
C ASP A 315 -10.12 37.91 -12.57
N PRO A 316 -10.46 36.99 -11.64
CA PRO A 316 -9.56 35.90 -11.27
C PRO A 316 -9.49 34.76 -12.30
N THR A 317 -10.39 34.73 -13.31
CA THR A 317 -10.48 33.67 -14.32
C THR A 317 -9.14 33.31 -14.99
N PRO A 318 -8.30 34.27 -15.44
CA PRO A 318 -7.02 33.95 -16.08
C PRO A 318 -6.05 33.20 -15.16
N TYR A 319 -6.13 33.43 -13.85
CA TYR A 319 -5.30 32.72 -12.89
C TYR A 319 -5.78 31.27 -12.70
N VAL A 320 -7.09 31.03 -12.74
CA VAL A 320 -7.68 29.69 -12.71
C VAL A 320 -7.33 28.90 -13.97
N GLU A 321 -7.39 29.53 -15.15
CA GLU A 321 -7.02 28.92 -16.45
C GLU A 321 -5.58 28.37 -16.44
N ASN A 322 -4.66 29.06 -15.75
CA ASN A 322 -3.27 28.63 -15.61
C ASN A 322 -3.07 27.55 -14.53
N PHE A 323 -3.95 27.45 -13.54
CA PHE A 323 -3.81 26.54 -12.41
C PHE A 323 -4.36 25.12 -12.71
N ILE A 324 -5.52 25.03 -13.38
CA ILE A 324 -6.17 23.73 -13.68
C ILE A 324 -5.24 22.73 -14.38
N PRO A 325 -4.45 23.11 -15.41
CA PRO A 325 -3.58 22.15 -16.10
C PRO A 325 -2.51 21.51 -15.22
N ALA A 326 -2.06 22.18 -14.15
CA ALA A 326 -1.07 21.63 -13.22
C ALA A 326 -1.69 20.60 -12.24
N ILE A 327 -2.99 20.68 -11.99
CA ILE A 327 -3.71 19.75 -11.10
C ILE A 327 -3.86 18.37 -11.74
N LEU A 328 -4.23 18.31 -13.03
CA LEU A 328 -4.66 17.06 -13.68
C LEU A 328 -3.58 15.95 -13.67
N PRO A 329 -2.30 16.21 -14.02
CA PRO A 329 -1.27 15.15 -14.02
C PRO A 329 -0.94 14.63 -12.62
N ALA A 330 -0.99 15.49 -11.60
CA ALA A 330 -0.68 15.15 -10.22
C ALA A 330 -1.76 14.27 -9.57
N LEU A 331 -3.01 14.39 -10.02
CA LEU A 331 -4.11 13.56 -9.54
C LEU A 331 -4.14 12.16 -10.16
N LYS A 332 -3.27 11.86 -11.14
CA LYS A 332 -3.26 10.59 -11.91
C LYS A 332 -4.62 10.21 -12.52
N VAL A 333 -5.55 11.16 -12.61
CA VAL A 333 -6.84 10.93 -13.26
C VAL A 333 -6.59 10.87 -14.76
N GLY A 334 -6.60 9.65 -15.31
CA GLY A 334 -6.29 9.38 -16.70
C GLY A 334 -7.16 10.22 -17.64
N ILE A 335 -6.52 10.85 -18.64
CA ILE A 335 -6.94 11.37 -19.97
C ILE A 335 -8.33 12.05 -20.16
N ARG A 336 -9.36 11.75 -19.36
CA ARG A 336 -10.76 12.21 -19.47
C ARG A 336 -10.88 13.73 -19.58
N LEU A 337 -10.12 14.49 -18.80
CA LEU A 337 -10.07 15.96 -18.88
C LEU A 337 -8.88 16.50 -19.69
N ILE A 338 -7.74 15.81 -19.68
CA ILE A 338 -6.48 16.25 -20.31
C ILE A 338 -6.64 16.39 -21.85
N GLY A 339 -7.64 15.75 -22.46
CA GLY A 339 -8.02 15.97 -23.87
C GLY A 339 -9.24 16.89 -24.12
N ARG A 340 -9.95 17.36 -23.09
CA ARG A 340 -11.21 18.12 -23.22
C ARG A 340 -11.02 19.60 -22.91
N LYS A 341 -10.41 20.32 -23.85
CA LYS A 341 -10.25 21.78 -23.78
C LYS A 341 -11.54 22.51 -23.38
N LYS A 342 -12.69 22.08 -23.90
CA LYS A 342 -14.01 22.64 -23.58
C LYS A 342 -14.35 22.57 -22.07
N VAL A 343 -14.00 21.47 -21.40
CA VAL A 343 -14.31 21.30 -19.97
C VAL A 343 -13.36 22.13 -19.11
N VAL A 344 -12.08 22.19 -19.46
CA VAL A 344 -11.10 23.06 -18.78
C VAL A 344 -11.49 24.53 -18.91
N ASP A 345 -11.82 24.98 -20.13
CA ASP A 345 -12.27 26.36 -20.39
C ASP A 345 -13.59 26.69 -19.65
N PHE A 346 -14.50 25.71 -19.54
CA PHE A 346 -15.73 25.85 -18.76
C PHE A 346 -15.44 25.99 -17.28
N LEU A 347 -14.65 25.08 -16.71
CA LEU A 347 -14.26 25.08 -15.30
C LEU A 347 -13.59 26.40 -14.91
N ALA A 348 -12.65 26.88 -15.72
CA ALA A 348 -11.94 28.10 -15.41
C ALA A 348 -12.88 29.31 -15.33
N LYS A 349 -13.77 29.47 -16.32
CA LYS A 349 -14.76 30.57 -16.35
C LYS A 349 -15.79 30.46 -15.23
N PHE A 350 -16.25 29.24 -14.94
CA PHE A 350 -17.27 29.01 -13.92
C PHE A 350 -16.70 29.23 -12.52
N LEU A 351 -15.56 28.61 -12.21
CA LEU A 351 -14.88 28.75 -10.92
C LEU A 351 -14.37 30.18 -10.71
N GLY A 352 -13.84 30.84 -11.74
CA GLY A 352 -13.43 32.25 -11.66
C GLY A 352 -14.56 33.16 -11.19
N LYS A 353 -15.77 33.00 -11.73
CA LYS A 353 -16.97 33.74 -11.28
C LYS A 353 -17.36 33.42 -9.85
N LEU A 354 -17.23 32.16 -9.41
CA LEU A 354 -17.58 31.75 -8.05
C LEU A 354 -16.59 32.33 -7.03
N ILE A 355 -15.28 32.29 -7.32
CA ILE A 355 -14.27 32.75 -6.38
C ILE A 355 -14.12 34.27 -6.33
N GLN A 356 -14.61 35.01 -7.33
CA GLN A 356 -14.54 36.48 -7.38
C GLN A 356 -15.07 37.15 -6.10
N LYS A 357 -16.02 36.52 -5.40
CA LYS A 357 -16.62 37.02 -4.15
C LYS A 357 -15.78 36.73 -2.89
N PHE A 358 -14.69 36.01 -3.03
CA PHE A 358 -13.81 35.57 -1.93
C PHE A 358 -12.38 36.12 -2.05
N VAL A 359 -12.05 36.78 -3.17
CA VAL A 359 -10.69 37.25 -3.50
C VAL A 359 -10.68 38.76 -3.77
N GLY A 360 -9.50 39.38 -3.69
CA GLY A 360 -9.30 40.82 -3.86
C GLY A 360 -9.48 41.64 -2.57
N PRO A 361 -9.13 42.94 -2.59
CA PRO A 361 -8.95 43.76 -1.39
C PRO A 361 -10.22 43.98 -0.57
N GLN A 362 -11.41 43.87 -1.18
CA GLN A 362 -12.70 44.04 -0.49
C GLN A 362 -13.14 42.79 0.31
N HIS A 363 -12.86 41.59 -0.20
CA HIS A 363 -13.42 40.34 0.33
C HIS A 363 -12.40 39.52 1.14
N THR A 364 -11.12 39.59 0.78
CA THR A 364 -10.03 38.86 1.44
C THR A 364 -9.94 39.15 2.95
N PRO A 365 -10.06 40.41 3.45
CA PRO A 365 -9.95 40.67 4.89
C PRO A 365 -10.99 39.94 5.74
N ALA A 366 -12.22 39.78 5.25
CA ALA A 366 -13.28 39.07 5.97
C ALA A 366 -12.99 37.57 6.06
N LEU A 367 -12.50 36.97 4.97
CA LEU A 367 -12.10 35.57 4.93
C LEU A 367 -10.87 35.31 5.81
N SER A 368 -9.86 36.19 5.75
CA SER A 368 -8.67 36.11 6.62
C SER A 368 -9.06 36.17 8.10
N GLN A 369 -9.93 37.11 8.48
CA GLN A 369 -10.43 37.21 9.85
C GLN A 369 -11.18 35.94 10.27
N ALA A 370 -12.01 35.36 9.39
CA ALA A 370 -12.72 34.12 9.69
C ALA A 370 -11.77 32.92 9.89
N ILE A 371 -10.67 32.83 9.12
CA ILE A 371 -9.64 31.80 9.32
C ILE A 371 -8.90 31.99 10.65
N VAL A 372 -8.62 33.25 11.02
CA VAL A 372 -8.02 33.60 12.31
C VAL A 372 -8.93 33.18 13.46
N ASP A 373 -10.21 33.55 13.39
CA ASP A 373 -11.22 33.22 14.40
C ASP A 373 -11.45 31.71 14.48
N ALA A 374 -11.37 31.01 13.35
CA ALA A 374 -11.42 29.55 13.26
C ALA A 374 -10.19 28.85 13.86
N GLY A 375 -9.13 29.58 14.22
CA GLY A 375 -8.04 29.08 15.05
C GLY A 375 -6.64 29.12 14.46
N LEU A 376 -6.37 29.88 13.38
CA LEU A 376 -5.01 29.98 12.81
C LEU A 376 -3.96 30.41 13.86
N ARG A 377 -4.31 31.37 14.74
CA ARG A 377 -3.43 31.83 15.84
C ARG A 377 -3.16 30.76 16.91
N LEU A 378 -3.96 29.68 16.94
CA LEU A 378 -3.74 28.54 17.84
C LEU A 378 -2.76 27.52 17.25
N ILE A 379 -2.51 27.56 15.93
CA ILE A 379 -1.51 26.73 15.26
C ILE A 379 -0.15 27.44 15.24
N HIS A 380 -0.14 28.74 14.95
CA HIS A 380 1.06 29.59 15.00
C HIS A 380 0.85 30.73 16.00
N LEU A 381 1.53 30.67 17.14
CA LEU A 381 1.39 31.63 18.23
C LEU A 381 1.78 33.08 17.84
N GLU A 382 2.39 33.29 16.67
CA GLU A 382 2.89 34.57 16.16
C GLU A 382 2.47 34.87 14.70
N ALA A 383 1.26 34.45 14.27
CA ALA A 383 0.80 34.71 12.91
C ALA A 383 0.74 36.23 12.59
N THR A 384 1.44 36.65 11.54
CA THR A 384 1.39 38.04 11.03
C THR A 384 0.17 38.25 10.11
N TYR A 385 -0.22 39.50 9.86
CA TYR A 385 -1.29 39.81 8.90
C TYR A 385 -1.01 39.27 7.49
N GLU A 386 0.26 39.17 7.10
CA GLU A 386 0.68 38.56 5.84
C GLU A 386 0.44 37.05 5.81
N ASP A 387 0.68 36.36 6.94
CA ASP A 387 0.34 34.93 7.10
C ASP A 387 -1.17 34.70 7.05
N GLU A 388 -1.97 35.61 7.64
CA GLU A 388 -3.43 35.55 7.64
C GLU A 388 -4.00 35.71 6.22
N SER A 389 -3.49 36.67 5.44
CA SER A 389 -3.87 36.88 4.03
C SER A 389 -3.44 35.73 3.11
N ARG A 390 -2.25 35.19 3.33
CA ARG A 390 -1.75 34.00 2.60
C ARG A 390 -2.60 32.76 2.91
N ALA A 391 -3.05 32.59 4.15
CA ALA A 391 -3.94 31.49 4.54
C ALA A 391 -5.29 31.56 3.81
N ALA A 392 -5.89 32.76 3.68
CA ALA A 392 -7.13 32.97 2.92
C ALA A 392 -6.98 32.61 1.44
N SER A 393 -5.94 33.11 0.80
CA SER A 393 -5.66 32.81 -0.61
C SER A 393 -5.36 31.31 -0.83
N SER A 394 -4.65 30.68 0.10
CA SER A 394 -4.38 29.25 0.07
C SER A 394 -5.64 28.40 0.26
N ALA A 395 -6.61 28.85 1.07
CA ALA A 395 -7.88 28.16 1.27
C ALA A 395 -8.74 28.19 -0.01
N VAL A 396 -8.76 29.31 -0.74
CA VAL A 396 -9.41 29.42 -2.05
C VAL A 396 -8.73 28.51 -3.08
N ALA A 397 -7.40 28.49 -3.11
CA ALA A 397 -6.63 27.58 -3.97
C ALA A 397 -6.97 26.10 -3.70
N ALA A 398 -7.00 25.69 -2.43
CA ALA A 398 -7.37 24.34 -2.04
C ALA A 398 -8.82 23.99 -2.42
N THR A 399 -9.74 24.96 -2.34
CA THR A 399 -11.14 24.80 -2.78
C THR A 399 -11.22 24.50 -4.28
N ILE A 400 -10.48 25.25 -5.10
CA ILE A 400 -10.43 25.02 -6.56
C ILE A 400 -9.81 23.66 -6.87
N GLU A 401 -8.68 23.33 -6.25
CA GLU A 401 -8.01 22.05 -6.47
C GLU A 401 -8.92 20.86 -6.15
N GLU A 402 -9.58 20.88 -5.00
CA GLU A 402 -10.53 19.83 -4.59
C GLU A 402 -11.76 19.76 -5.51
N THR A 403 -12.25 20.91 -6.00
CA THR A 403 -13.35 20.95 -6.96
C THR A 403 -12.96 20.28 -8.28
N VAL A 404 -11.78 20.64 -8.82
CA VAL A 404 -11.26 20.05 -10.06
C VAL A 404 -11.05 18.55 -9.90
N ARG A 405 -10.55 18.10 -8.74
CA ARG A 405 -10.38 16.67 -8.43
C ARG A 405 -11.71 15.92 -8.47
N ARG A 406 -12.74 16.41 -7.76
CA ARG A 406 -14.07 15.79 -7.74
C ARG A 406 -14.70 15.75 -9.14
N VAL A 407 -14.52 16.80 -9.93
CA VAL A 407 -15.03 16.84 -11.31
C VAL A 407 -14.28 15.86 -12.20
N ALA A 408 -12.97 15.68 -12.00
CA ALA A 408 -12.16 14.74 -12.77
C ALA A 408 -12.61 13.28 -12.57
N GLU A 409 -13.18 12.95 -11.41
CA GLU A 409 -13.71 11.63 -11.06
C GLU A 409 -15.11 11.36 -11.65
N LEU A 410 -15.76 12.35 -12.28
CA LEU A 410 -17.10 12.19 -12.83
C LEU A 410 -17.12 11.28 -14.08
N PRO A 411 -18.20 10.51 -14.29
CA PRO A 411 -18.43 9.74 -15.52
C PRO A 411 -18.43 10.58 -16.80
N ASP A 412 -17.98 9.97 -17.90
CA ASP A 412 -17.86 10.64 -19.20
C ASP A 412 -19.16 11.24 -19.73
N TYR A 413 -20.30 10.60 -19.48
CA TYR A 413 -21.61 11.11 -19.92
C TYR A 413 -21.98 12.42 -19.21
N ILE A 414 -21.52 12.64 -17.98
CA ILE A 414 -21.70 13.90 -17.24
C ILE A 414 -20.77 14.95 -17.82
N LEU A 415 -19.49 14.61 -17.97
CA LEU A 415 -18.48 15.52 -18.50
C LEU A 415 -18.74 15.98 -19.95
N ASN A 416 -19.59 15.26 -20.70
CA ASN A 416 -19.98 15.59 -22.07
C ASN A 416 -21.30 16.38 -22.19
N ASP A 417 -22.09 16.43 -21.12
CA ASP A 417 -23.36 17.18 -21.07
C ASP A 417 -23.16 18.47 -20.26
N GLN A 418 -23.38 19.62 -20.89
CA GLN A 418 -23.07 20.90 -20.27
C GLN A 418 -24.03 21.25 -19.11
N GLU A 419 -25.30 20.87 -19.19
CA GLU A 419 -26.28 21.16 -18.12
C GLU A 419 -26.01 20.28 -16.91
N LEU A 420 -25.71 18.99 -17.14
CA LEU A 420 -25.30 18.10 -16.06
C LEU A 420 -23.98 18.57 -15.43
N LEU A 421 -22.97 18.86 -16.26
CA LEU A 421 -21.67 19.33 -15.79
C LEU A 421 -21.79 20.57 -14.90
N GLU A 422 -22.61 21.55 -15.26
CA GLU A 422 -22.81 22.76 -14.45
C GLU A 422 -23.35 22.43 -13.05
N GLY A 423 -24.35 21.55 -12.96
CA GLY A 423 -24.91 21.11 -11.67
C GLY A 423 -23.88 20.37 -10.80
N PHE A 424 -23.15 19.42 -11.38
CA PHE A 424 -22.13 18.65 -10.65
C PHE A 424 -20.91 19.48 -10.26
N VAL A 425 -20.50 20.47 -11.07
CA VAL A 425 -19.42 21.40 -10.72
C VAL A 425 -19.83 22.31 -9.57
N LEU A 426 -21.07 22.79 -9.54
CA LEU A 426 -21.58 23.59 -8.43
C LEU A 426 -21.61 22.78 -7.13
N GLU A 427 -22.13 21.55 -7.16
CA GLU A 427 -22.12 20.65 -6.00
C GLU A 427 -20.70 20.35 -5.52
N ALA A 428 -19.78 20.04 -6.45
CA ALA A 428 -18.38 19.79 -6.13
C ALA A 428 -17.71 21.02 -5.49
N PHE A 429 -18.04 22.23 -5.95
CA PHE A 429 -17.55 23.47 -5.36
C PHE A 429 -18.12 23.70 -3.96
N GLU A 430 -19.43 23.50 -3.75
CA GLU A 430 -20.06 23.64 -2.43
C GLU A 430 -19.43 22.67 -1.41
N GLN A 431 -19.20 21.41 -1.80
CA GLN A 431 -18.53 20.42 -0.96
C GLN A 431 -17.06 20.80 -0.69
N ALA A 432 -16.32 21.24 -1.71
CA ALA A 432 -14.94 21.69 -1.54
C ALA A 432 -14.83 22.93 -0.66
N ALA A 433 -15.80 23.86 -0.76
CA ALA A 433 -15.88 25.05 0.06
C ALA A 433 -16.19 24.70 1.52
N ALA A 434 -17.11 23.76 1.75
CA ALA A 434 -17.43 23.25 3.09
C ALA A 434 -16.22 22.62 3.78
N THR A 435 -15.33 21.97 3.01
CA THR A 435 -14.06 21.42 3.52
C THR A 435 -13.01 22.51 3.78
N ASN A 436 -12.77 23.41 2.84
CA ASN A 436 -11.56 24.25 2.85
C ASN A 436 -11.78 25.69 3.36
N LEU A 437 -13.02 26.19 3.36
CA LEU A 437 -13.34 27.53 3.81
C LEU A 437 -13.91 27.52 5.24
N PRO A 438 -13.61 28.52 6.08
CA PRO A 438 -14.26 28.67 7.37
C PRO A 438 -15.76 28.94 7.19
N GLN A 439 -16.53 28.69 8.26
CA GLN A 439 -17.95 28.99 8.28
C GLN A 439 -18.20 30.52 8.27
N VAL A 440 -18.42 31.09 7.09
CA VAL A 440 -18.61 32.54 6.89
C VAL A 440 -20.06 32.96 6.68
N LEU A 441 -20.95 32.02 6.36
CA LEU A 441 -22.37 32.28 6.16
C LEU A 441 -23.12 32.46 7.49
N PRO A 442 -24.27 33.16 7.49
CA PRO A 442 -25.16 33.21 8.66
C PRO A 442 -25.60 31.81 9.11
N GLU A 443 -25.75 31.62 10.42
CA GLU A 443 -26.13 30.34 11.04
C GLU A 443 -27.45 29.78 10.50
N GLU A 444 -28.40 30.63 10.13
CA GLU A 444 -29.69 30.20 9.54
C GLU A 444 -29.51 29.48 8.20
N ILE A 445 -28.44 29.79 7.46
CA ILE A 445 -28.12 29.09 6.20
C ILE A 445 -27.62 27.69 6.51
N TYR A 446 -26.68 27.52 7.44
CA TYR A 446 -26.18 26.19 7.83
C TYR A 446 -27.27 25.30 8.46
N GLN A 447 -28.24 25.90 9.16
CA GLN A 447 -29.40 25.15 9.65
C GLN A 447 -30.29 24.61 8.52
N LYS A 448 -30.44 25.36 7.43
CA LYS A 448 -31.24 24.95 6.26
C LYS A 448 -30.47 24.06 5.30
N ARG A 449 -29.16 24.25 5.20
CA ARG A 449 -28.20 23.55 4.34
C ARG A 449 -27.09 22.96 5.21
N PRO A 450 -27.39 21.90 5.98
CA PRO A 450 -26.43 21.25 6.86
C PRO A 450 -25.19 20.74 6.12
N ASP A 451 -25.36 20.37 4.86
CA ASP A 451 -24.33 19.91 3.92
C ASP A 451 -23.21 20.93 3.64
N LEU A 452 -23.40 22.22 3.99
CA LEU A 452 -22.41 23.28 3.77
C LEU A 452 -21.39 23.42 4.92
N GLY A 453 -21.37 22.53 5.91
CA GLY A 453 -20.38 22.59 6.98
C GLY A 453 -20.10 21.26 7.68
N GLU A 454 -18.83 20.83 7.63
CA GLU A 454 -18.35 19.55 8.20
C GLU A 454 -18.15 19.57 9.73
N ALA A 455 -17.81 20.74 10.30
CA ALA A 455 -17.39 20.89 11.69
C ALA A 455 -18.30 21.83 12.49
N ARG A 456 -19.59 21.50 12.60
CA ARG A 456 -20.62 22.42 13.13
C ARG A 456 -20.38 22.87 14.57
N LYS A 457 -20.05 21.93 15.47
CA LYS A 457 -19.79 22.25 16.88
C LYS A 457 -18.37 22.75 17.11
N LEU A 458 -17.41 22.18 16.39
CA LEU A 458 -15.98 22.45 16.61
C LEU A 458 -15.50 23.77 15.98
N ARG A 459 -16.19 24.27 14.95
CA ARG A 459 -15.92 25.57 14.29
C ARG A 459 -14.42 25.76 13.97
N GLY A 460 -13.80 24.71 13.45
CA GLY A 460 -12.43 24.74 12.92
C GLY A 460 -12.43 24.68 11.40
N THR A 461 -11.25 24.89 10.81
CA THR A 461 -11.03 24.82 9.37
C THR A 461 -9.74 24.06 9.06
N TRP A 462 -9.64 23.49 7.86
CA TRP A 462 -8.45 22.80 7.38
C TRP A 462 -7.45 23.80 6.80
N ILE A 463 -6.22 23.79 7.30
CA ILE A 463 -5.16 24.72 6.90
C ILE A 463 -4.04 23.96 6.20
N THR A 464 -3.65 24.40 5.02
CA THR A 464 -2.58 23.76 4.24
C THR A 464 -1.20 24.01 4.85
N MET A 465 -0.54 22.93 5.26
CA MET A 465 0.73 22.92 6.00
C MET A 465 1.84 22.25 5.18
N PRO A 466 3.12 22.55 5.47
CA PRO A 466 3.63 23.63 6.34
C PRO A 466 3.38 25.04 5.78
N SER A 467 3.41 26.07 6.63
CA SER A 467 3.38 27.47 6.18
C SER A 467 4.72 27.88 5.56
N GLY A 468 4.71 28.65 4.48
CA GLY A 468 5.92 29.20 3.84
C GLY A 468 6.88 28.19 3.20
N ARG A 469 6.56 26.90 3.20
CA ARG A 469 7.30 25.82 2.53
C ARG A 469 6.36 25.06 1.59
N ARG A 470 6.89 24.09 0.83
CA ARG A 470 6.06 23.21 0.00
C ARG A 470 5.01 22.51 0.84
N LYS A 471 3.78 22.48 0.33
CA LYS A 471 2.61 21.97 1.03
C LYS A 471 2.64 20.45 1.03
N ARG A 472 2.46 19.82 2.19
CA ARG A 472 2.55 18.36 2.34
C ARG A 472 1.30 17.72 2.94
N TYR A 473 0.49 18.46 3.67
CA TYR A 473 -0.76 17.98 4.27
C TYR A 473 -1.65 19.18 4.64
N LYS A 474 -2.89 18.92 5.08
CA LYS A 474 -3.68 19.93 5.80
C LYS A 474 -3.79 19.55 7.26
N LYS A 475 -3.81 20.54 8.15
CA LYS A 475 -4.04 20.39 9.58
C LYS A 475 -5.35 21.06 9.96
N PHE A 476 -6.16 20.40 10.77
CA PHE A 476 -7.35 21.02 11.32
C PHE A 476 -6.97 22.03 12.40
N SER A 477 -7.58 23.22 12.37
CA SER A 477 -7.14 24.36 13.17
C SER A 477 -7.35 24.24 14.68
N ARG A 478 -8.23 23.32 15.11
CA ARG A 478 -8.54 23.12 16.53
C ARG A 478 -7.90 21.84 17.06
N LYS A 479 -7.29 21.97 18.24
CA LYS A 479 -6.95 20.84 19.11
C LYS A 479 -8.18 20.46 19.92
N ILE A 480 -8.62 19.21 19.85
CA ILE A 480 -9.93 18.80 20.35
C ILE A 480 -9.75 17.98 21.63
N PRO A 481 -10.01 18.54 22.83
CA PRO A 481 -9.96 17.77 24.06
C PRO A 481 -11.10 16.75 24.07
N THR A 482 -10.74 15.47 24.24
CA THR A 482 -11.66 14.35 24.14
C THR A 482 -11.46 13.41 25.32
N ARG A 483 -12.57 13.06 25.98
CA ARG A 483 -12.60 11.98 26.98
C ARG A 483 -12.84 10.65 26.29
N LEU A 484 -11.90 9.73 26.47
CA LEU A 484 -11.90 8.40 25.88
C LEU A 484 -12.28 7.37 26.94
N SER A 485 -13.34 6.60 26.65
CA SER A 485 -13.76 5.47 27.47
C SER A 485 -13.34 4.15 26.83
N PRO A 486 -13.23 3.05 27.60
CA PRO A 486 -12.87 1.74 27.08
C PRO A 486 -13.74 1.30 25.91
N HIS A 487 -15.04 1.55 26.00
CA HIS A 487 -15.98 1.24 24.92
C HIS A 487 -15.66 1.99 23.62
N LYS A 488 -15.34 3.29 23.69
CA LYS A 488 -14.98 4.09 22.51
C LYS A 488 -13.70 3.55 21.86
N VAL A 489 -12.64 3.38 22.63
CA VAL A 489 -11.34 2.94 22.08
C VAL A 489 -11.37 1.50 21.57
N SER A 490 -12.25 0.65 22.11
CA SER A 490 -12.43 -0.72 21.62
C SER A 490 -13.15 -0.80 20.26
N ALA A 491 -13.99 0.20 19.94
CA ALA A 491 -14.81 0.24 18.74
C ALA A 491 -14.12 0.93 17.55
N ILE A 492 -13.10 1.75 17.81
CA ILE A 492 -12.33 2.45 16.76
C ILE A 492 -11.25 1.50 16.23
N GLU A 493 -11.20 1.35 14.91
CA GLU A 493 -10.14 0.61 14.22
C GLU A 493 -9.07 1.57 13.68
N THR A 494 -7.84 1.08 13.64
CA THR A 494 -6.65 1.76 13.10
C THR A 494 -6.15 0.99 11.86
N PHE A 495 -4.97 1.33 11.35
CA PHE A 495 -4.33 0.55 10.27
C PHE A 495 -4.24 -0.95 10.61
N GLU A 496 -4.27 -1.78 9.57
CA GLU A 496 -4.33 -3.26 9.67
C GLU A 496 -5.57 -3.76 10.44
N GLY A 497 -6.54 -2.86 10.67
CA GLY A 497 -7.73 -3.04 11.49
C GLY A 497 -7.49 -2.99 13.00
N ILE A 498 -6.26 -2.90 13.55
CA ILE A 498 -5.99 -3.02 15.01
C ILE A 498 -6.92 -2.06 15.80
N SER A 499 -7.54 -2.49 16.91
CA SER A 499 -8.36 -1.52 17.67
C SER A 499 -7.46 -0.47 18.29
N LEU A 500 -7.99 0.74 18.42
CA LEU A 500 -7.32 1.79 19.17
C LEU A 500 -6.99 1.32 20.61
N GLU A 501 -7.88 0.56 21.26
CA GLU A 501 -7.61 -0.07 22.56
C GLU A 501 -6.31 -0.91 22.58
N GLU A 502 -6.14 -1.81 21.61
CA GLU A 502 -4.96 -2.67 21.52
C GLU A 502 -3.69 -1.85 21.23
N PHE A 503 -3.81 -0.84 20.36
CA PHE A 503 -2.71 0.08 20.09
C PHE A 503 -2.28 0.83 21.37
N LEU A 504 -3.22 1.42 22.11
CA LEU A 504 -2.94 2.19 23.32
C LEU A 504 -2.34 1.32 24.44
N GLU A 505 -2.86 0.10 24.62
CA GLU A 505 -2.33 -0.87 25.58
C GLU A 505 -0.89 -1.24 25.22
N GLU A 506 -0.68 -1.71 23.99
CA GLU A 506 0.54 -2.42 23.62
C GLU A 506 1.68 -1.50 23.18
N LYS A 507 1.34 -0.33 22.63
CA LYS A 507 2.32 0.64 22.10
C LYS A 507 2.48 1.88 22.98
N LEU A 508 1.49 2.27 23.79
CA LEU A 508 1.58 3.43 24.70
C LEU A 508 1.54 3.06 26.19
N GLY A 509 1.30 1.80 26.56
CA GLY A 509 1.22 1.36 27.94
C GLY A 509 0.06 2.00 28.71
N VAL A 510 -1.08 2.23 28.04
CA VAL A 510 -2.33 2.65 28.70
C VAL A 510 -2.97 1.43 29.33
N ALA A 511 -3.40 1.53 30.59
CA ALA A 511 -4.01 0.39 31.28
C ALA A 511 -5.38 0.04 30.66
N PRO A 512 -5.69 -1.25 30.46
CA PRO A 512 -6.97 -1.65 29.89
C PRO A 512 -8.12 -1.26 30.84
N GLY A 513 -9.22 -0.75 30.27
CA GLY A 513 -10.40 -0.37 31.04
C GLY A 513 -10.35 1.00 31.71
N GLU A 514 -9.27 1.77 31.54
CA GLU A 514 -9.14 3.12 32.07
C GLU A 514 -9.87 4.16 31.20
N GLU A 515 -10.52 5.14 31.82
CA GLU A 515 -10.96 6.36 31.13
C GLU A 515 -9.89 7.42 31.27
N PHE A 516 -9.57 8.11 30.18
CA PHE A 516 -8.53 9.14 30.18
C PHE A 516 -8.88 10.29 29.23
N GLU A 517 -8.22 11.43 29.42
CA GLU A 517 -8.32 12.60 28.55
C GLU A 517 -7.19 12.60 27.54
N ALA A 518 -7.51 12.97 26.30
CA ALA A 518 -6.56 13.11 25.21
C ALA A 518 -6.87 14.38 24.41
N ILE A 519 -5.84 14.95 23.79
CA ILE A 519 -6.01 16.00 22.80
C ILE A 519 -5.91 15.38 21.42
N VAL A 520 -6.97 15.51 20.62
CA VAL A 520 -7.00 14.99 19.26
C VAL A 520 -6.53 16.06 18.28
N HIS A 521 -5.55 15.70 17.45
CA HIS A 521 -5.08 16.48 16.31
C HIS A 521 -5.52 15.79 15.02
N LEU A 522 -5.98 16.55 14.02
CA LEU A 522 -6.46 15.99 12.76
C LEU A 522 -5.64 16.48 11.58
N TYR A 523 -5.43 15.57 10.62
CA TYR A 523 -4.66 15.80 9.41
C TYR A 523 -5.42 15.27 8.18
N GLU A 524 -5.19 15.86 7.02
CA GLU A 524 -5.73 15.42 5.73
C GLU A 524 -4.59 15.33 4.70
N SER A 525 -4.54 14.25 3.94
CA SER A 525 -3.59 14.09 2.84
C SER A 525 -3.99 14.91 1.63
N ILE A 526 -2.98 15.43 0.95
CA ILE A 526 -3.03 16.08 -0.35
C ILE A 526 -2.13 15.28 -1.31
N PRO A 527 -2.13 15.57 -2.63
CA PRO A 527 -1.18 14.93 -3.56
C PRO A 527 0.26 14.98 -3.04
N GLY A 528 0.87 13.80 -2.88
CA GLY A 528 2.25 13.62 -2.40
C GLY A 528 2.42 13.45 -0.88
N THR A 529 1.35 13.44 -0.07
CA THR A 529 1.46 13.26 1.39
C THR A 529 1.99 11.89 1.78
N ARG A 530 3.03 11.86 2.61
CA ARG A 530 3.44 10.67 3.38
C ARG A 530 3.20 10.90 4.87
N LEU A 531 2.89 9.85 5.62
CA LEU A 531 2.68 9.99 7.07
C LEU A 531 3.95 10.41 7.81
N THR A 532 5.12 10.03 7.28
CA THR A 532 6.43 10.49 7.78
C THR A 532 6.63 11.99 7.62
N ASP A 533 6.03 12.62 6.60
CA ASP A 533 6.06 14.08 6.45
C ASP A 533 5.24 14.77 7.54
N ILE A 534 4.07 14.22 7.88
CA ILE A 534 3.22 14.77 8.95
C ILE A 534 3.97 14.70 10.28
N SER A 535 4.48 13.54 10.67
CA SER A 535 5.17 13.39 11.95
C SER A 535 6.41 14.30 12.04
N ARG A 536 7.21 14.35 10.97
CA ARG A 536 8.44 15.16 10.92
C ARG A 536 8.20 16.66 10.94
N LEU A 537 7.18 17.15 10.23
CA LEU A 537 6.91 18.59 10.10
C LEU A 537 6.10 19.14 11.30
N GLU A 538 5.51 18.27 12.12
CA GLU A 538 4.79 18.61 13.34
C GLU A 538 5.70 18.61 14.58
N GLU A 539 6.86 19.28 14.49
CA GLU A 539 7.89 19.33 15.56
C GLU A 539 7.36 19.85 16.91
N ASN A 540 6.30 20.66 16.90
CA ASN A 540 5.65 21.20 18.11
C ASN A 540 4.63 20.27 18.75
N SER A 541 4.35 19.11 18.15
CA SER A 541 3.39 18.13 18.65
C SER A 541 4.12 17.08 19.47
N THR A 542 3.95 17.16 20.80
CA THR A 542 4.53 16.24 21.78
C THR A 542 4.29 14.78 21.37
N GLY A 543 5.35 14.01 21.11
CA GLY A 543 5.26 12.58 20.78
C GLY A 543 5.36 12.27 19.28
N LEU A 544 5.33 13.27 18.40
CA LEU A 544 5.58 13.10 16.97
C LEU A 544 7.05 13.32 16.55
N ASP A 545 7.94 13.48 17.52
CA ASP A 545 9.35 13.89 17.38
C ASP A 545 10.34 12.75 17.06
N THR A 546 9.86 11.54 16.82
CA THR A 546 10.70 10.34 16.59
C THR A 546 10.56 9.80 15.17
N GLN A 547 11.55 9.03 14.70
CA GLN A 547 11.57 8.50 13.32
C GLN A 547 10.35 7.59 13.02
N ASP A 548 9.86 6.84 14.01
CA ASP A 548 8.70 5.95 13.88
C ASP A 548 7.38 6.62 14.32
N ALA A 549 7.40 7.92 14.60
CA ALA A 549 6.24 8.62 15.13
C ALA A 549 5.01 8.56 14.21
N TYR A 550 5.22 8.39 12.90
CA TYR A 550 4.16 8.25 11.91
C TYR A 550 3.23 7.05 12.20
N GLU A 551 3.69 6.03 12.93
CA GLU A 551 2.84 4.89 13.36
C GLU A 551 1.74 5.28 14.36
N GLN A 552 1.83 6.47 14.96
CA GLN A 552 0.80 7.03 15.86
C GLN A 552 -0.29 7.81 15.11
N LEU A 553 -0.15 7.96 13.79
CA LEU A 553 -1.20 8.50 12.94
C LEU A 553 -2.16 7.36 12.60
N HIS A 554 -3.45 7.59 12.79
CA HIS A 554 -4.49 6.60 12.55
C HIS A 554 -5.54 7.13 11.58
N PRO A 555 -6.16 6.29 10.74
CA PRO A 555 -7.22 6.72 9.83
C PRO A 555 -8.40 7.33 10.59
N LEU A 556 -8.82 8.52 10.18
CA LEU A 556 -10.02 9.17 10.68
C LEU A 556 -11.19 8.84 9.73
N THR A 557 -11.73 7.63 9.87
CA THR A 557 -12.95 7.19 9.19
C THR A 557 -14.17 7.94 9.72
N THR A 558 -15.30 7.85 9.02
CA THR A 558 -16.56 8.45 9.48
C THR A 558 -16.97 7.91 10.86
N ASP A 559 -16.79 6.60 11.07
CA ASP A 559 -17.01 5.93 12.35
C ASP A 559 -16.04 6.42 13.44
N ALA A 560 -14.74 6.54 13.13
CA ALA A 560 -13.75 7.05 14.08
C ALA A 560 -14.07 8.50 14.48
N ALA A 561 -14.39 9.37 13.53
CA ALA A 561 -14.77 10.75 13.79
C ALA A 561 -16.07 10.85 14.60
N GLY A 562 -17.06 10.01 14.32
CA GLY A 562 -18.31 9.93 15.08
C GLY A 562 -18.07 9.53 16.55
N LEU A 563 -17.22 8.54 16.80
CA LEU A 563 -16.92 8.03 18.16
C LEU A 563 -15.99 8.95 18.95
N LEU A 564 -14.97 9.50 18.30
CA LEU A 564 -13.98 10.40 18.92
C LEU A 564 -14.57 11.79 19.15
N LEU A 565 -15.13 12.40 18.10
CA LEU A 565 -15.42 13.84 18.03
C LEU A 565 -16.92 14.14 18.13
N GLY A 566 -17.79 13.17 17.82
CA GLY A 566 -19.24 13.40 17.69
C GLY A 566 -19.61 14.23 16.45
N GLU A 567 -18.73 14.22 15.44
CA GLU A 567 -18.84 14.92 14.16
C GLU A 567 -18.38 13.97 13.03
N PRO A 568 -19.24 13.04 12.56
CA PRO A 568 -18.84 12.02 11.58
C PRO A 568 -18.42 12.61 10.22
N GLU A 569 -18.94 13.78 9.85
CA GLU A 569 -18.59 14.51 8.61
C GLU A 569 -17.12 15.00 8.60
N LEU A 570 -16.45 15.03 9.76
CA LEU A 570 -15.00 15.26 9.82
C LEU A 570 -14.19 14.03 9.39
N GLY A 571 -14.76 12.83 9.43
CA GLY A 571 -14.10 11.62 8.96
C GLY A 571 -14.25 11.44 7.45
N ARG A 572 -13.38 10.61 6.87
CA ARG A 572 -13.47 10.24 5.45
C ARG A 572 -13.16 8.76 5.28
N ASP A 573 -14.10 8.03 4.71
CA ASP A 573 -13.90 6.63 4.37
C ASP A 573 -13.13 6.53 3.06
N VAL A 574 -12.19 5.59 3.01
CA VAL A 574 -11.34 5.32 1.85
C VAL A 574 -11.44 3.85 1.48
N ASP A 575 -11.01 3.52 0.27
CA ASP A 575 -10.90 2.13 -0.15
C ASP A 575 -10.05 1.34 0.88
N PRO A 576 -10.51 0.14 1.32
CA PRO A 576 -9.82 -0.67 2.32
C PRO A 576 -8.34 -0.93 2.03
N ARG A 577 -7.90 -0.87 0.76
CA ARG A 577 -6.49 -1.01 0.40
C ARG A 577 -5.58 0.01 1.09
N TYR A 578 -6.06 1.23 1.33
CA TYR A 578 -5.32 2.31 2.01
C TYR A 578 -5.41 2.24 3.54
N LEU A 579 -6.04 1.18 4.07
CA LEU A 579 -6.12 0.88 5.50
C LEU A 579 -5.27 -0.35 5.86
N ILE A 580 -4.70 -1.01 4.85
CA ILE A 580 -3.86 -2.21 5.02
C ILE A 580 -2.55 -1.87 5.73
N ASP A 581 -1.93 -0.74 5.42
CA ASP A 581 -0.68 -0.29 6.01
C ASP A 581 -0.64 1.24 6.13
N SER A 582 0.37 1.74 6.83
CA SER A 582 0.63 3.18 7.00
C SER A 582 1.53 3.76 5.90
N TYR A 583 1.91 2.96 4.89
CA TYR A 583 2.81 3.34 3.80
C TYR A 583 2.04 3.86 2.59
N SER A 584 0.77 3.49 2.48
CA SER A 584 -0.13 3.89 1.41
C SER A 584 -1.10 4.97 1.89
N THR A 585 -1.13 6.08 1.17
CA THR A 585 -2.09 7.17 1.38
C THR A 585 -2.81 7.47 0.07
N THR A 586 -4.04 7.95 0.16
CA THR A 586 -4.78 8.52 -0.98
C THR A 586 -5.15 9.97 -0.72
N VAL A 587 -5.37 10.76 -1.77
CA VAL A 587 -5.72 12.18 -1.64
C VAL A 587 -7.04 12.34 -0.89
N GLY A 588 -7.06 13.24 0.10
CA GLY A 588 -8.23 13.52 0.91
C GLY A 588 -8.45 12.55 2.08
N GLN A 589 -7.67 11.47 2.21
CA GLN A 589 -7.67 10.59 3.38
C GLN A 589 -7.36 11.40 4.64
N ARG A 590 -8.13 11.16 5.71
CA ARG A 590 -7.97 11.88 6.96
C ARG A 590 -7.33 11.00 8.02
N PHE A 591 -6.56 11.62 8.91
CA PHE A 591 -5.85 10.97 9.99
C PHE A 591 -6.05 11.72 11.30
N TYR A 592 -5.92 11.01 12.41
CA TYR A 592 -5.87 11.60 13.74
C TYR A 592 -4.63 11.14 14.51
N TYR A 593 -4.17 12.02 15.41
CA TYR A 593 -3.15 11.74 16.41
C TYR A 593 -3.72 12.03 17.81
N LEU A 594 -3.42 11.16 18.78
CA LEU A 594 -3.82 11.32 20.16
C LEU A 594 -2.64 11.75 21.03
N GLU A 595 -2.66 13.00 21.47
CA GLU A 595 -1.74 13.50 22.48
C GLU A 595 -2.32 13.18 23.87
N ILE A 596 -1.76 12.16 24.52
CA ILE A 596 -2.19 11.72 25.86
C ILE A 596 -1.18 12.20 26.91
N PRO A 597 -1.59 13.03 27.89
CA PRO A 597 -0.68 13.56 28.90
C PRO A 597 0.10 12.47 29.63
N GLY A 598 1.43 12.60 29.66
CA GLY A 598 2.31 11.68 30.37
C GLY A 598 2.50 10.30 29.73
N LYS A 599 1.89 10.03 28.58
CA LYS A 599 2.10 8.80 27.81
C LYS A 599 3.02 9.08 26.62
N ARG A 600 3.88 8.12 26.31
CA ARG A 600 4.83 8.15 25.19
C ARG A 600 4.90 6.76 24.56
N PRO A 601 5.27 6.65 23.28
CA PRO A 601 5.55 5.38 22.64
C PRO A 601 6.52 4.53 23.47
N LEU A 602 6.15 3.27 23.69
CA LEU A 602 7.04 2.28 24.25
C LEU A 602 8.08 1.93 23.20
N MET A 603 9.34 2.19 23.52
CA MET A 603 10.47 1.93 22.63
C MET A 603 11.14 0.60 22.99
N THR A 604 11.77 -0.01 21.99
CA THR A 604 12.62 -1.20 22.15
C THR A 604 13.91 -1.04 21.35
N PRO A 605 15.06 -1.54 21.83
CA PRO A 605 16.29 -1.56 21.04
C PRO A 605 16.10 -2.35 19.75
N ALA A 606 16.63 -1.85 18.64
CA ALA A 606 16.63 -2.55 17.35
C ALA A 606 18.06 -2.98 16.98
N ALA A 607 18.91 -2.00 16.64
CA ALA A 607 20.34 -2.15 16.35
C ALA A 607 21.15 -1.19 17.26
N PRO A 608 22.49 -1.27 17.32
CA PRO A 608 23.30 -0.36 18.13
C PRO A 608 22.98 1.12 17.83
N GLY A 609 22.51 1.86 18.82
CA GLY A 609 22.11 3.27 18.67
C GLY A 609 20.70 3.51 18.11
N GLN A 610 19.95 2.44 17.79
CA GLN A 610 18.59 2.53 17.26
C GLN A 610 17.55 2.05 18.27
N VAL A 611 16.50 2.84 18.41
CA VAL A 611 15.28 2.48 19.11
C VAL A 611 14.14 2.49 18.12
N LYS A 612 13.28 1.48 18.19
CA LYS A 612 12.06 1.40 17.40
C LYS A 612 10.85 1.38 18.31
N MET A 613 9.70 1.79 17.79
CA MET A 613 8.43 1.59 18.50
C MET A 613 8.17 0.08 18.69
N ARG A 614 7.67 -0.32 19.86
CA ARG A 614 7.28 -1.70 20.10
C ARG A 614 6.17 -2.14 19.15
N ARG A 615 6.15 -3.43 18.78
CA ARG A 615 5.13 -3.96 17.88
C ARG A 615 3.86 -4.36 18.64
N ALA A 616 2.71 -4.14 18.01
CA ALA A 616 1.43 -4.63 18.50
C ALA A 616 1.21 -6.09 18.08
N THR A 617 0.38 -6.79 18.85
CA THR A 617 -0.05 -8.17 18.61
C THR A 617 -0.67 -8.28 17.23
N SER A 618 -0.19 -9.22 16.43
CA SER A 618 -0.61 -9.37 15.04
C SER A 618 -0.65 -10.84 14.64
N VAL A 619 -1.48 -11.13 13.63
CA VAL A 619 -1.60 -12.46 13.04
C VAL A 619 -1.36 -12.32 11.55
N LYS A 620 -0.36 -13.05 11.04
CA LYS A 620 -0.11 -13.21 9.60
C LYS A 620 -0.45 -14.64 9.19
N VAL A 621 -1.11 -14.78 8.04
CA VAL A 621 -1.52 -16.07 7.46
C VAL A 621 -0.83 -16.23 6.12
N ILE A 622 -0.14 -17.35 5.94
CA ILE A 622 0.50 -17.73 4.69
C ILE A 622 -0.19 -19.01 4.19
N LEU A 623 -0.84 -18.92 3.03
CA LEU A 623 -1.45 -20.05 2.35
C LEU A 623 -0.44 -20.60 1.35
N ASN A 624 0.26 -21.67 1.72
CA ASN A 624 1.28 -22.29 0.88
C ASN A 624 0.70 -23.52 0.17
N PHE A 625 0.07 -23.29 -0.97
CA PHE A 625 -0.58 -24.34 -1.75
C PHE A 625 0.40 -25.38 -2.34
N PRO A 626 1.60 -25.00 -2.83
CA PRO A 626 2.60 -25.96 -3.29
C PRO A 626 3.04 -26.93 -2.19
N ARG A 627 3.24 -26.46 -0.96
CA ARG A 627 3.59 -27.31 0.19
C ARG A 627 2.39 -27.98 0.87
N ASN A 628 1.16 -27.64 0.45
CA ASN A 628 -0.08 -28.08 1.10
C ASN A 628 -0.11 -27.76 2.60
N GLU A 629 0.33 -26.56 2.96
CA GLU A 629 0.48 -26.09 4.33
C GLU A 629 -0.17 -24.72 4.51
N ILE A 630 -0.74 -24.50 5.70
CA ILE A 630 -1.13 -23.15 6.14
C ILE A 630 -0.26 -22.78 7.32
N GLU A 631 0.45 -21.66 7.19
CA GLU A 631 1.27 -21.13 8.26
C GLU A 631 0.58 -19.91 8.89
N VAL A 632 0.44 -19.94 10.22
CA VAL A 632 -0.11 -18.85 11.01
C VAL A 632 0.96 -18.36 11.96
N ARG A 633 1.37 -17.11 11.78
CA ARG A 633 2.31 -16.43 12.65
C ARG A 633 1.54 -15.51 13.58
N LEU A 634 1.42 -15.92 14.83
CA LEU A 634 0.83 -15.11 15.89
C LEU A 634 1.97 -14.46 16.66
N PHE A 635 2.20 -13.17 16.38
CA PHE A 635 3.09 -12.35 17.20
C PHE A 635 2.30 -11.79 18.37
N LEU A 636 2.82 -11.99 19.58
CA LEU A 636 2.34 -11.37 20.80
C LEU A 636 3.30 -10.25 21.19
N SER A 637 2.77 -9.06 21.42
CA SER A 637 3.57 -7.95 21.94
C SER A 637 4.20 -8.29 23.27
N GLU A 638 5.25 -7.56 23.63
CA GLU A 638 5.98 -7.75 24.89
C GLU A 638 5.03 -7.74 26.11
N ILE A 639 4.04 -6.85 26.13
CA ILE A 639 3.05 -6.77 27.22
C ILE A 639 2.24 -8.08 27.32
N ARG A 640 1.71 -8.58 26.20
CA ARG A 640 0.93 -9.83 26.19
C ARG A 640 1.78 -11.06 26.47
N ALA A 641 3.00 -11.11 25.93
CA ALA A 641 3.94 -12.19 26.15
C ALA A 641 4.29 -12.33 27.63
N GLN A 642 4.60 -11.21 28.31
CA GLN A 642 4.87 -11.22 29.74
C GLN A 642 3.64 -11.59 30.57
N GLU A 643 2.44 -11.09 30.21
CA GLU A 643 1.20 -11.45 30.92
C GLU A 643 0.97 -12.97 30.90
N ILE A 644 1.19 -13.61 29.75
CA ILE A 644 1.06 -15.07 29.59
C ILE A 644 2.17 -15.79 30.34
N ALA A 645 3.42 -15.34 30.22
CA ALA A 645 4.55 -15.95 30.92
C ALA A 645 4.36 -15.93 32.44
N VAL A 646 3.86 -14.83 33.01
CA VAL A 646 3.51 -14.74 34.44
C VAL A 646 2.45 -15.78 34.81
N LYS A 647 1.36 -15.90 34.03
CA LYS A 647 0.30 -16.90 34.30
C LYS A 647 0.81 -18.33 34.24
N LEU A 648 1.71 -18.64 33.30
CA LEU A 648 2.34 -19.95 33.18
C LEU A 648 3.28 -20.23 34.36
N ARG A 649 4.11 -19.26 34.78
CA ARG A 649 4.96 -19.38 36.00
C ARG A 649 4.12 -19.60 37.26
N GLN A 650 2.93 -19.00 37.33
CA GLN A 650 1.96 -19.19 38.41
C GLN A 650 1.19 -20.52 38.32
N HIS A 651 1.49 -21.38 37.34
CA HIS A 651 0.80 -22.65 37.11
C HIS A 651 -0.73 -22.47 36.94
N THR A 652 -1.14 -21.34 36.35
CA THR A 652 -2.55 -21.06 36.05
C THR A 652 -3.09 -22.14 35.10
N HIS A 653 -4.34 -22.55 35.29
CA HIS A 653 -4.99 -23.52 34.41
C HIS A 653 -4.89 -23.11 32.93
N ILE A 654 -4.43 -24.03 32.07
CA ILE A 654 -4.11 -23.71 30.66
C ILE A 654 -5.32 -23.21 29.86
N GLY A 655 -6.54 -23.65 30.23
CA GLY A 655 -7.77 -23.14 29.64
C GLY A 655 -7.96 -21.63 29.85
N THR A 656 -7.52 -21.09 30.99
CA THR A 656 -7.59 -19.65 31.29
C THR A 656 -6.59 -18.86 30.45
N VAL A 657 -5.40 -19.40 30.22
CA VAL A 657 -4.39 -18.80 29.33
C VAL A 657 -4.87 -18.84 27.88
N THR A 658 -5.39 -19.99 27.44
CA THR A 658 -5.90 -20.19 26.08
C THR A 658 -7.10 -19.29 25.78
N ALA A 659 -8.01 -19.09 26.74
CA ALA A 659 -9.16 -18.19 26.59
C ALA A 659 -8.74 -16.73 26.34
N ARG A 660 -7.59 -16.29 26.87
CA ARG A 660 -7.05 -14.95 26.61
C ARG A 660 -6.50 -14.79 25.19
N LEU A 661 -6.01 -15.88 24.59
CA LEU A 661 -5.50 -15.90 23.22
C LEU A 661 -6.61 -16.02 22.17
N GLN A 662 -7.80 -16.49 22.55
CA GLN A 662 -8.90 -16.72 21.61
C GLN A 662 -9.33 -15.46 20.85
N ARG A 663 -9.49 -14.32 21.56
CA ARG A 663 -9.91 -13.05 20.94
C ARG A 663 -8.89 -12.54 19.90
N PRO A 664 -7.59 -12.35 20.23
CA PRO A 664 -6.62 -11.87 19.25
C PRO A 664 -6.44 -12.83 18.07
N ILE A 665 -6.45 -14.16 18.30
CA ILE A 665 -6.36 -15.15 17.22
C ILE A 665 -7.57 -15.04 16.29
N LYS A 666 -8.79 -15.12 16.82
CA LYS A 666 -10.02 -15.08 16.01
C LYS A 666 -10.12 -13.79 15.20
N ARG A 667 -9.79 -12.65 15.83
CA ARG A 667 -9.81 -11.33 15.19
C ARG A 667 -8.76 -11.22 14.09
N GLY A 668 -7.52 -11.61 14.38
CA GLY A 668 -6.42 -11.58 13.42
C GLY A 668 -6.64 -12.48 12.22
N LEU A 669 -7.14 -13.70 12.44
CA LEU A 669 -7.48 -14.63 11.36
C LEU A 669 -8.62 -14.14 10.49
N HIS A 670 -9.67 -13.56 11.11
CA HIS A 670 -10.79 -12.99 10.36
C HIS A 670 -10.30 -11.89 9.42
N ARG A 671 -9.41 -11.03 9.90
CA ARG A 671 -8.84 -9.90 9.14
C ARG A 671 -7.96 -10.34 7.98
N ALA A 672 -7.07 -11.29 8.24
CA ALA A 672 -6.22 -11.85 7.20
C ALA A 672 -7.08 -12.44 6.06
N LEU A 673 -8.13 -13.20 6.40
CA LEU A 673 -8.98 -13.86 5.39
C LEU A 673 -10.06 -12.95 4.78
N SER A 674 -10.38 -11.81 5.39
CA SER A 674 -11.32 -10.83 4.80
C SER A 674 -10.68 -9.94 3.74
N GLY A 675 -9.37 -10.06 3.50
CA GLY A 675 -8.64 -9.33 2.46
C GLY A 675 -8.35 -7.86 2.79
N SER A 676 -8.64 -7.41 4.01
CA SER A 676 -8.67 -6.00 4.40
C SER A 676 -7.47 -5.54 5.24
N SER A 677 -6.49 -6.39 5.50
CA SER A 677 -5.42 -6.08 6.46
C SER A 677 -3.98 -6.34 5.99
N GLY A 678 -3.77 -6.75 4.73
CA GLY A 678 -2.42 -7.10 4.19
C GLY A 678 -1.71 -8.25 4.91
N ARG A 679 -2.37 -8.90 5.86
CA ARG A 679 -1.81 -9.98 6.70
C ARG A 679 -1.93 -11.36 6.07
N LEU A 680 -2.19 -11.42 4.77
CA LEU A 680 -2.44 -12.64 4.03
C LEU A 680 -1.46 -12.71 2.87
N LYS A 681 -0.63 -13.75 2.87
CA LYS A 681 0.23 -14.12 1.76
C LYS A 681 -0.30 -15.38 1.11
N ILE A 682 -0.43 -15.37 -0.21
CA ILE A 682 -0.87 -16.54 -0.97
C ILE A 682 0.29 -16.96 -1.88
N ILE A 683 0.81 -18.17 -1.66
CA ILE A 683 1.79 -18.80 -2.56
C ILE A 683 1.00 -19.82 -3.38
N HIS A 684 0.78 -19.49 -4.65
CA HIS A 684 -0.03 -20.29 -5.57
C HIS A 684 0.49 -20.16 -7.01
N GLU A 685 0.33 -21.21 -7.82
CA GLU A 685 0.77 -21.25 -9.22
C GLU A 685 0.03 -20.31 -10.19
N ALA A 686 -1.15 -19.82 -9.82
CA ALA A 686 -2.02 -19.02 -10.70
C ALA A 686 -2.50 -17.68 -10.11
N VAL A 687 -2.00 -17.31 -8.93
CA VAL A 687 -2.40 -16.06 -8.25
C VAL A 687 -1.16 -15.22 -8.01
N THR A 688 -1.15 -13.98 -8.46
CA THR A 688 -0.04 -13.03 -8.27
C THR A 688 -0.25 -12.16 -7.01
N PRO A 689 0.82 -11.54 -6.46
CA PRO A 689 0.73 -10.73 -5.23
C PRO A 689 -0.33 -9.62 -5.25
N ASP A 690 -0.52 -8.96 -6.38
CA ASP A 690 -1.52 -7.90 -6.59
C ASP A 690 -2.97 -8.39 -6.46
N GLN A 691 -3.21 -9.70 -6.59
CA GLN A 691 -4.56 -10.27 -6.56
C GLN A 691 -4.98 -10.77 -5.18
N TRP A 692 -4.08 -10.87 -4.19
CA TRP A 692 -4.36 -11.53 -2.89
C TRP A 692 -5.61 -11.01 -2.18
N SER A 693 -5.86 -9.70 -2.23
CA SER A 693 -7.01 -9.03 -1.60
C SER A 693 -8.35 -9.37 -2.26
N SER A 694 -8.35 -9.60 -3.58
CA SER A 694 -9.56 -9.87 -4.37
C SER A 694 -9.82 -11.37 -4.60
N VAL A 695 -8.81 -12.22 -4.42
CA VAL A 695 -8.89 -13.67 -4.67
C VAL A 695 -10.03 -14.33 -3.89
N PHE A 696 -10.22 -13.97 -2.62
CA PHE A 696 -11.31 -14.53 -1.81
C PHE A 696 -12.71 -13.99 -2.18
N GLN A 697 -12.80 -12.85 -2.87
CA GLN A 697 -14.06 -12.32 -3.39
C GLN A 697 -14.58 -13.15 -4.57
N ARG A 698 -13.67 -13.84 -5.29
CA ARG A 698 -14.01 -14.76 -6.39
C ARG A 698 -14.59 -16.09 -5.87
N LEU A 699 -14.39 -16.40 -4.60
CA LEU A 699 -14.89 -17.62 -3.98
C LEU A 699 -16.28 -17.38 -3.35
N PRO A 700 -17.16 -18.40 -3.28
CA PRO A 700 -18.40 -18.29 -2.53
C PRO A 700 -18.12 -17.86 -1.09
N SER A 701 -18.88 -16.88 -0.58
CA SER A 701 -18.66 -16.26 0.75
C SER A 701 -18.69 -17.24 1.93
N LEU A 702 -19.23 -18.44 1.73
CA LEU A 702 -19.20 -19.53 2.70
C LEU A 702 -17.78 -20.13 2.88
N VAL A 703 -16.95 -20.17 1.84
CA VAL A 703 -15.63 -20.82 1.86
C VAL A 703 -14.66 -20.12 2.81
N PRO A 704 -14.45 -18.78 2.75
CA PRO A 704 -13.60 -18.08 3.72
C PRO A 704 -14.12 -18.23 5.16
N ARG A 705 -15.45 -18.27 5.34
CA ARG A 705 -16.06 -18.45 6.67
C ARG A 705 -15.79 -19.82 7.26
N ILE A 706 -15.91 -20.89 6.46
CA ILE A 706 -15.59 -22.25 6.88
C ILE A 706 -14.09 -22.36 7.20
N LEU A 707 -13.22 -21.86 6.30
CA LEU A 707 -11.78 -21.87 6.51
C LEU A 707 -11.41 -21.14 7.80
N LEU A 708 -11.96 -19.94 8.03
CA LEU A 708 -11.75 -19.17 9.26
C LEU A 708 -12.14 -19.97 10.51
N GLY A 709 -13.31 -20.58 10.51
CA GLY A 709 -13.80 -21.37 11.65
C GLY A 709 -12.87 -22.54 11.99
N ARG A 710 -12.43 -23.28 10.97
CA ARG A 710 -11.54 -24.44 11.11
C ARG A 710 -10.12 -24.04 11.48
N LEU A 711 -9.58 -23.01 10.86
CA LEU A 711 -8.25 -22.50 11.18
C LEU A 711 -8.19 -22.00 12.62
N ASN A 712 -9.22 -21.27 13.08
CA ASN A 712 -9.31 -20.84 14.48
C ASN A 712 -9.36 -22.03 15.44
N GLU A 713 -10.09 -23.11 15.11
CA GLU A 713 -10.10 -24.35 15.90
C GLU A 713 -8.71 -24.99 15.97
N TRP A 714 -8.06 -25.21 14.82
CA TRP A 714 -6.76 -25.89 14.73
C TRP A 714 -5.65 -25.10 15.44
N VAL A 715 -5.58 -23.79 15.22
CA VAL A 715 -4.57 -22.91 15.83
C VAL A 715 -4.75 -22.84 17.35
N LEU A 716 -5.98 -22.60 17.82
CA LEU A 716 -6.24 -22.46 19.26
C LEU A 716 -5.98 -23.77 20.01
N LYS A 717 -6.42 -24.91 19.45
CA LYS A 717 -6.16 -26.22 20.04
C LYS A 717 -4.67 -26.54 20.03
N GLY A 718 -3.98 -26.33 18.90
CA GLY A 718 -2.54 -26.55 18.78
C GLY A 718 -1.75 -25.74 19.82
N ILE A 719 -2.04 -24.45 19.96
CA ILE A 719 -1.35 -23.59 20.94
C ILE A 719 -1.63 -24.06 22.37
N SER A 720 -2.86 -24.46 22.67
CA SER A 720 -3.22 -24.99 24.00
C SER A 720 -2.44 -26.26 24.34
N ASP A 721 -2.38 -27.22 23.41
CA ASP A 721 -1.63 -28.46 23.56
C ASP A 721 -0.13 -28.21 23.68
N HIS A 722 0.41 -27.29 22.87
CA HIS A 722 1.82 -26.91 22.91
C HIS A 722 2.20 -26.27 24.25
N LEU A 723 1.43 -25.29 24.72
CA LEU A 723 1.68 -24.62 26.00
C LEU A 723 1.54 -25.57 27.20
N LYS A 724 0.67 -26.58 27.11
CA LYS A 724 0.54 -27.61 28.14
C LYS A 724 1.78 -28.50 28.25
N GLN A 725 2.43 -28.79 27.12
CA GLN A 725 3.59 -29.68 27.05
C GLN A 725 4.94 -28.95 27.17
N HIS A 726 5.02 -27.71 26.68
CA HIS A 726 6.25 -26.95 26.47
C HIS A 726 6.15 -25.52 27.04
N SER A 727 5.48 -25.33 28.18
CA SER A 727 5.32 -24.00 28.81
C SER A 727 6.66 -23.31 29.09
N GLU A 728 7.69 -24.07 29.45
CA GLU A 728 9.03 -23.52 29.72
C GLU A 728 9.66 -22.86 28.49
N ALA A 729 9.46 -23.43 27.29
CA ALA A 729 9.98 -22.84 26.06
C ALA A 729 9.36 -21.46 25.79
N PHE A 730 8.06 -21.29 26.05
CA PHE A 730 7.41 -19.99 25.97
C PHE A 730 7.92 -19.01 27.03
N ILE A 731 8.08 -19.47 28.28
CA ILE A 731 8.60 -18.62 29.36
C ILE A 731 10.03 -18.14 29.04
N GLN A 732 10.87 -19.03 28.48
CA GLN A 732 12.22 -18.68 28.04
C GLN A 732 12.19 -17.66 26.90
N ALA A 733 11.40 -17.89 25.86
CA ALA A 733 11.25 -16.94 24.76
C ALA A 733 10.75 -15.56 25.23
N ALA A 734 9.79 -15.53 26.15
CA ALA A 734 9.30 -14.29 26.75
C ALA A 734 10.31 -13.64 27.72
N SER A 735 11.39 -14.31 28.12
CA SER A 735 12.43 -13.72 28.98
C SER A 735 13.60 -13.16 28.17
N ASP A 736 13.57 -13.32 26.85
CA ASP A 736 14.55 -12.76 25.93
C ASP A 736 14.46 -11.23 25.86
N THR A 737 15.54 -10.58 25.41
CA THR A 737 15.57 -9.12 25.19
C THR A 737 14.84 -8.68 23.92
N ALA A 738 14.51 -9.60 23.01
CA ALA A 738 13.75 -9.31 21.81
C ALA A 738 12.32 -8.85 22.13
N ASP A 739 11.78 -7.94 21.32
CA ASP A 739 10.44 -7.38 21.52
C ASP A 739 9.34 -8.41 21.23
N GLY A 740 8.72 -8.97 22.29
CA GLY A 740 7.59 -9.89 22.20
C GLY A 740 7.97 -11.34 21.85
N VAL A 741 6.97 -12.14 21.49
CA VAL A 741 7.12 -13.58 21.19
C VAL A 741 6.25 -13.96 20.00
N THR A 742 6.78 -14.78 19.09
CA THR A 742 6.01 -15.33 17.96
C THR A 742 5.74 -16.81 18.14
N PHE A 743 4.47 -17.20 17.98
CA PHE A 743 4.07 -18.57 17.66
C PHE A 743 4.07 -18.74 16.14
N VAL A 744 4.90 -19.65 15.64
CA VAL A 744 4.85 -20.13 14.25
C VAL A 744 4.07 -21.44 14.26
N VAL A 745 2.84 -21.40 13.74
CA VAL A 745 1.91 -22.54 13.70
C VAL A 745 1.82 -23.02 12.26
N ILE A 746 2.25 -24.25 12.00
CA ILE A 746 2.19 -24.89 10.68
C ILE A 746 1.10 -25.95 10.73
N VAL A 747 0.06 -25.76 9.91
CA VAL A 747 -1.03 -26.72 9.69
C VAL A 747 -0.71 -27.52 8.43
N GLU A 748 -0.29 -28.76 8.62
CA GLU A 748 0.12 -29.65 7.53
C GLU A 748 -1.07 -30.41 6.96
N ASN A 749 -1.16 -30.44 5.64
CA ASN A 749 -2.21 -31.12 4.88
C ASN A 749 -3.63 -30.77 5.38
N PRO A 750 -4.03 -29.48 5.38
CA PRO A 750 -5.35 -29.09 5.88
C PRO A 750 -6.45 -29.75 5.01
N PRO A 751 -7.48 -30.35 5.63
CA PRO A 751 -8.62 -30.89 4.89
C PRO A 751 -9.23 -29.84 3.98
N GLY A 752 -9.53 -30.20 2.73
CA GLY A 752 -10.12 -29.29 1.75
C GLY A 752 -9.13 -28.33 1.04
N PHE A 753 -7.89 -28.22 1.52
CA PHE A 753 -6.90 -27.28 0.98
C PHE A 753 -6.47 -27.59 -0.47
N PRO A 754 -6.30 -28.87 -0.89
CA PRO A 754 -6.06 -29.20 -2.30
C PRO A 754 -7.22 -28.82 -3.22
N GLN A 755 -8.46 -28.94 -2.75
CA GLN A 755 -9.64 -28.51 -3.54
C GLN A 755 -9.71 -26.99 -3.66
N LEU A 756 -9.31 -26.27 -2.60
CA LEU A 756 -9.19 -24.82 -2.63
C LEU A 756 -8.11 -24.38 -3.64
N ARG A 757 -6.96 -25.06 -3.69
CA ARG A 757 -5.92 -24.86 -4.71
C ARG A 757 -6.49 -24.95 -6.12
N GLN A 758 -7.16 -26.06 -6.43
CA GLN A 758 -7.75 -26.26 -7.76
C GLN A 758 -8.82 -25.20 -8.10
N ALA A 759 -9.64 -24.81 -7.13
CA ALA A 759 -10.68 -23.80 -7.33
C ALA A 759 -10.13 -22.41 -7.66
N LEU A 760 -8.97 -22.06 -7.09
CA LEU A 760 -8.26 -20.83 -7.43
C LEU A 760 -7.70 -20.87 -8.86
N LYS A 761 -7.45 -22.06 -9.40
CA LYS A 761 -6.97 -22.28 -10.78
C LYS A 761 -8.11 -22.30 -11.81
N GLU A 762 -9.20 -23.03 -11.55
CA GLU A 762 -10.22 -23.40 -12.54
C GLU A 762 -11.52 -22.56 -12.51
N LYS A 763 -11.57 -21.48 -11.72
CA LYS A 763 -12.73 -20.56 -11.56
C LYS A 763 -14.07 -21.19 -11.13
N SER A 764 -14.17 -22.52 -11.04
CA SER A 764 -15.39 -23.24 -10.65
C SER A 764 -15.15 -24.09 -9.41
N LEU A 765 -16.01 -23.91 -8.41
CA LEU A 765 -15.94 -24.64 -7.15
C LEU A 765 -17.29 -25.31 -6.90
N SER A 766 -17.31 -26.63 -6.92
CA SER A 766 -18.45 -27.39 -6.41
C SER A 766 -18.39 -27.44 -4.88
N LEU A 767 -19.26 -26.69 -4.19
CA LEU A 767 -19.32 -26.67 -2.71
C LEU A 767 -19.37 -28.07 -2.05
N PRO A 768 -20.06 -29.08 -2.60
CA PRO A 768 -20.04 -30.45 -2.07
C PRO A 768 -18.66 -31.14 -2.10
N SER A 769 -17.71 -30.65 -2.91
CA SER A 769 -16.36 -31.23 -3.03
C SER A 769 -15.38 -30.71 -1.97
N LEU A 770 -15.71 -29.62 -1.26
CA LEU A 770 -14.88 -29.05 -0.19
C LEU A 770 -14.99 -29.88 1.09
N LYS A 771 -14.10 -30.86 1.23
CA LYS A 771 -13.94 -31.70 2.43
C LYS A 771 -13.26 -30.97 3.60
N MET A 772 -13.51 -29.68 3.77
CA MET A 772 -12.92 -28.84 4.85
C MET A 772 -13.36 -29.30 6.26
N SER A 773 -14.46 -30.04 6.35
CA SER A 773 -15.03 -30.58 7.59
C SER A 773 -14.47 -31.94 8.00
N ASP A 774 -13.72 -32.62 7.13
CA ASP A 774 -13.31 -34.01 7.34
C ASP A 774 -11.92 -34.09 7.99
N GLY A 775 -11.85 -34.58 9.24
CA GLY A 775 -10.59 -34.87 9.92
C GLY A 775 -9.92 -33.70 10.64
N THR A 776 -8.80 -33.99 11.30
CA THR A 776 -7.96 -33.02 12.02
C THR A 776 -6.55 -33.04 11.43
N PRO A 777 -6.03 -31.91 10.92
CA PRO A 777 -4.68 -31.85 10.39
C PRO A 777 -3.63 -31.99 11.50
N THR A 778 -2.40 -32.28 11.08
CA THR A 778 -1.25 -32.21 11.99
C THR A 778 -0.86 -30.74 12.19
N VAL A 779 -0.71 -30.32 13.45
CA VAL A 779 -0.33 -28.95 13.79
C VAL A 779 1.03 -28.97 14.47
N LYS A 780 2.03 -28.34 13.85
CA LYS A 780 3.37 -28.15 14.43
C LYS A 780 3.49 -26.71 14.91
N ILE A 781 4.08 -26.53 16.09
CA ILE A 781 4.26 -25.20 16.69
C ILE A 781 5.70 -25.03 17.12
N ARG A 782 6.25 -23.88 16.74
CA ARG A 782 7.53 -23.36 17.22
C ARG A 782 7.30 -22.01 17.90
N VAL A 783 7.96 -21.79 19.02
CA VAL A 783 7.97 -20.50 19.72
C VAL A 783 9.34 -19.86 19.53
N THR A 784 9.36 -18.61 19.12
CA THR A 784 10.61 -17.84 18.93
C THR A 784 10.50 -16.49 19.64
N PRO A 785 11.56 -16.02 20.31
CA PRO A 785 11.60 -14.66 20.83
C PRO A 785 11.55 -13.64 19.68
N GLY A 786 10.91 -12.51 19.92
CA GLY A 786 10.75 -11.44 18.95
C GLY A 786 9.72 -11.70 17.86
N TYR A 787 9.64 -10.76 16.92
CA TYR A 787 8.81 -10.84 15.72
C TYR A 787 9.47 -11.71 14.64
N ALA A 788 8.76 -12.74 14.16
CA ALA A 788 9.22 -13.56 13.04
C ALA A 788 8.38 -13.28 11.79
N HIS A 789 8.98 -12.61 10.79
CA HIS A 789 8.23 -12.17 9.61
C HIS A 789 7.95 -13.30 8.60
N GLU A 790 9.00 -13.95 8.07
CA GLU A 790 8.98 -15.13 7.18
C GLU A 790 10.24 -15.97 7.38
#